data_AF-A0A194X6Z1-F1
#
_entry.id   AF-A0A194X6Z1-F1
#
_cell.length_a   1.000
_cell.length_b   1.000
_cell.length_c   1.000
_cell.angle_alpha   90.00
_cell.angle_beta   90.00
_cell.angle_gamma   90.00
#
_symmetry.space_group_name_H-M   'P 1'
#
loop_
_entity.id
_entity.type
_entity.pdbx_description
1 polymer ?
#
loop_
_entity_poly.entity_id
_entity_poly.type
_entity_poly.pdbx_seq_one_letter_code
_entity_poly.pdbx_strand_id
1 'polypeptide(L)'
;MATKQLQSAQSAPTPTRPKSTNGVINGTKAGVGDTRIVVIIYGQGQEKIVSVFADVLGKPYRLASSFTEVGSEDHGTVIGIQASDAKTNIKSRNKVLMVAINAHCVNLGMPPDVDLSSASDYEFLYTEQPFFRRDLSRFIAFTLGQISHHEALITKPRTYFISTTFPDVRTALSNLDILSVGSDAVEIRVDLLKETLPDGSFSSVPSLSYVGEQVMLLRQRTELPIIFTTRCTRENGRFPMDNPDLYYQYLYRAIQWGCEYIDVEVWLPEDIRRRLWEQKGNSRIISAFHDFSGTFKWPSPQAQSIFAESRKYGDIVKMITIINSMSENYELEYFRSQIKANNPDGPPLSAVNMGQLGQLSRALNTVFSPITHPLLPIVAAPGQMSAAEINGALSTMGQLPKKNIYAIGSFRSTPQATFFEKCFNELGLPHNFQSLDRGVRGSVEAFILQPNFGGAYINPPLNAATQSYIPLLSDAARTIGAVDTIVVRGDSFVGDNATWKGIRATLTRDFAPSAYANRAAIILSSSGEDAASAIFALRSLNIGTIYTVGFKSPAFAAGVEPFTSIESVQRVDQPFAIISALPPEKSHLVQPLLRHFSRDGGKGKVFVDLANGPRKGDPLAVAEQSGWMAYGTADTSAFTTVETLRLLVGQNVPYSFVRLASGRGLY
;
A
#
# COMPACT_ATOMS: atom_id res chain seq x y z
N MET A 1 -23.51 8.69 -62.17
CA MET A 1 -24.11 7.43 -61.68
C MET A 1 -23.00 6.43 -61.45
N ALA A 2 -23.20 5.50 -60.51
CA ALA A 2 -22.30 4.44 -60.04
C ALA A 2 -21.52 4.75 -58.75
N THR A 3 -22.11 4.21 -57.69
CA THR A 3 -21.67 3.91 -56.32
C THR A 3 -20.27 3.29 -56.20
N LYS A 4 -19.49 3.75 -55.21
CA LYS A 4 -18.40 2.97 -54.60
C LYS A 4 -18.47 3.07 -53.07
N GLN A 5 -18.39 1.89 -52.46
CA GLN A 5 -18.61 1.58 -51.05
C GLN A 5 -17.62 2.32 -50.12
N LEU A 6 -18.16 2.85 -49.01
CA LEU A 6 -17.39 3.23 -47.83
C LEU A 6 -16.79 1.98 -47.19
N GLN A 7 -15.47 1.84 -47.26
CA GLN A 7 -14.72 0.93 -46.41
C GLN A 7 -14.72 1.48 -44.98
N SER A 8 -15.00 0.59 -44.03
CA SER A 8 -14.99 0.83 -42.59
C SER A 8 -13.62 1.34 -42.12
N ALA A 9 -13.65 2.48 -41.42
CA ALA A 9 -12.50 2.97 -40.67
C ALA A 9 -12.11 1.92 -39.61
N GLN A 10 -10.92 1.33 -39.78
CA GLN A 10 -10.31 0.48 -38.76
C GLN A 10 -10.05 1.34 -37.52
N SER A 11 -10.67 0.98 -36.40
CA SER A 11 -10.38 1.52 -35.09
C SER A 11 -8.91 1.28 -34.72
N ALA A 12 -8.26 2.29 -34.16
CA ALA A 12 -6.89 2.18 -33.66
C ALA A 12 -6.80 1.00 -32.64
N PRO A 13 -5.74 0.18 -32.68
CA PRO A 13 -5.63 -1.00 -31.84
C PRO A 13 -5.50 -0.61 -30.37
N THR A 14 -6.42 -1.11 -29.55
CA THR A 14 -6.34 -1.07 -28.08
C THR A 14 -5.03 -1.75 -27.64
N PRO A 15 -4.23 -1.13 -26.74
CA PRO A 15 -2.95 -1.68 -26.34
C PRO A 15 -3.13 -3.05 -25.66
N THR A 16 -2.61 -4.09 -26.30
CA THR A 16 -2.56 -5.43 -25.73
C THR A 16 -1.48 -5.47 -24.64
N ARG A 17 -1.88 -5.89 -23.43
CA ARG A 17 -1.03 -6.05 -22.26
C ARG A 17 -0.06 -7.22 -22.48
N PRO A 18 1.19 -7.18 -21.99
CA PRO A 18 2.04 -8.36 -21.96
C PRO A 18 1.32 -9.50 -21.24
N LYS A 19 1.37 -10.69 -21.85
CA LYS A 19 0.81 -11.92 -21.27
C LYS A 19 1.61 -12.26 -20.02
N SER A 20 1.01 -12.11 -18.84
CA SER A 20 1.51 -12.73 -17.62
C SER A 20 1.41 -14.24 -17.78
N THR A 21 2.54 -14.91 -17.94
CA THR A 21 2.62 -16.37 -18.12
C THR A 21 2.50 -17.17 -16.83
N ASN A 22 2.19 -16.53 -15.69
CA ASN A 22 1.81 -17.22 -14.46
C ASN A 22 0.46 -16.69 -13.97
N GLY A 23 -0.53 -17.59 -13.92
CA GLY A 23 -1.86 -17.31 -13.38
C GLY A 23 -1.80 -17.18 -11.86
N VAL A 24 -1.41 -15.99 -11.38
CA VAL A 24 -1.82 -15.34 -10.12
C VAL A 24 -1.54 -13.85 -10.33
N ILE A 25 -2.53 -13.06 -10.77
CA ILE A 25 -2.40 -11.60 -10.82
C ILE A 25 -3.10 -11.01 -9.61
N ASN A 26 -2.32 -10.84 -8.55
CA ASN A 26 -2.33 -9.77 -7.54
C ASN A 26 -1.23 -10.17 -6.53
N GLY A 27 -0.47 -9.22 -5.97
CA GLY A 27 0.57 -9.49 -4.96
C GLY A 27 0.01 -10.02 -3.63
N THR A 28 -0.59 -11.22 -3.65
CA THR A 28 -1.51 -11.72 -2.63
C THR A 28 -1.11 -13.06 -2.03
N LYS A 29 0.02 -13.64 -2.41
CA LYS A 29 0.74 -14.55 -1.52
C LYS A 29 1.73 -13.72 -0.74
N ALA A 30 1.66 -13.76 0.59
CA ALA A 30 2.77 -13.31 1.40
C ALA A 30 4.01 -14.10 0.95
N GLY A 31 5.00 -13.42 0.38
CA GLY A 31 6.32 -14.01 0.18
C GLY A 31 6.87 -14.44 1.54
N VAL A 32 7.70 -15.48 1.57
CA VAL A 32 8.38 -15.89 2.82
C VAL A 32 9.22 -14.72 3.38
N GLY A 33 9.62 -13.78 2.49
CA GLY A 33 10.41 -12.61 2.83
C GLY A 33 11.87 -12.97 3.08
N ASP A 34 12.60 -12.03 3.68
CA ASP A 34 13.94 -12.24 4.20
C ASP A 34 13.90 -13.29 5.33
N THR A 35 14.65 -14.38 5.14
CA THR A 35 14.68 -15.52 6.06
C THR A 35 15.78 -15.41 7.12
N ARG A 36 16.62 -14.38 7.02
CA ARG A 36 17.68 -14.10 7.99
C ARG A 36 17.13 -13.87 9.39
N ILE A 37 17.99 -14.09 10.39
CA ILE A 37 17.68 -13.81 11.79
C ILE A 37 17.57 -12.29 11.97
N VAL A 38 16.44 -11.84 12.54
CA VAL A 38 16.20 -10.43 12.81
C VAL A 38 16.84 -10.08 14.15
N VAL A 39 17.86 -9.22 14.10
CA VAL A 39 18.55 -8.70 15.28
C VAL A 39 18.15 -7.24 15.49
N ILE A 40 17.53 -6.96 16.63
CA ILE A 40 17.11 -5.63 17.05
C ILE A 40 18.14 -5.07 18.00
N ILE A 41 18.81 -4.00 17.59
CA ILE A 41 19.69 -3.22 18.45
C ILE A 41 18.82 -2.21 19.19
N TYR A 42 18.87 -2.21 20.51
CA TYR A 42 18.01 -1.35 21.34
C TYR A 42 18.82 -0.51 22.34
N GLY A 43 18.33 0.68 22.65
CA GLY A 43 18.93 1.59 23.64
C GLY A 43 18.85 1.07 25.08
N GLN A 44 19.62 1.65 25.99
CA GLN A 44 19.56 1.30 27.41
C GLN A 44 18.14 1.50 27.98
N GLY A 45 17.60 0.49 28.66
CA GLY A 45 16.24 0.51 29.22
C GLY A 45 15.11 0.43 28.18
N GLN A 46 15.42 0.07 26.93
CA GLN A 46 14.45 -0.05 25.83
C GLN A 46 14.23 -1.50 25.38
N GLU A 47 14.61 -2.50 26.18
CA GLU A 47 14.52 -3.93 25.84
C GLU A 47 13.11 -4.38 25.43
N LYS A 48 12.08 -3.68 25.91
CA LYS A 48 10.68 -3.94 25.54
C LYS A 48 10.45 -3.86 24.03
N ILE A 49 11.18 -3.02 23.29
CA ILE A 49 11.00 -2.90 21.84
C ILE A 49 11.23 -4.23 21.11
N VAL A 50 12.16 -5.06 21.61
CA VAL A 50 12.46 -6.38 21.04
C VAL A 50 11.22 -7.27 21.07
N SER A 51 10.51 -7.29 22.20
CA SER A 51 9.25 -8.03 22.34
C SER A 51 8.16 -7.52 21.40
N VAL A 52 8.15 -6.22 21.10
CA VAL A 52 7.17 -5.63 20.18
C VAL A 52 7.45 -6.02 18.73
N PHE A 53 8.72 -6.02 18.29
CA PHE A 53 9.11 -6.58 16.98
C PHE A 53 8.73 -8.06 16.87
N ALA A 54 9.00 -8.83 17.92
CA ALA A 54 8.66 -10.24 17.99
C ALA A 54 7.15 -10.48 17.87
N ASP A 55 6.34 -9.73 18.61
CA ASP A 55 4.88 -9.78 18.52
C ASP A 55 4.37 -9.45 17.11
N VAL A 56 4.89 -8.38 16.49
CA VAL A 56 4.49 -7.94 15.14
C VAL A 56 4.86 -8.98 14.08
N LEU A 57 5.98 -9.69 14.25
CA LEU A 57 6.43 -10.78 13.38
C LEU A 57 5.83 -12.15 13.75
N GLY A 58 5.10 -12.25 14.86
CA GLY A 58 4.59 -13.51 15.41
C GLY A 58 5.68 -14.53 15.73
N LYS A 59 6.86 -14.07 16.17
CA LYS A 59 8.03 -14.88 16.50
C LYS A 59 8.34 -14.83 17.99
N PRO A 60 8.97 -15.87 18.58
CA PRO A 60 9.58 -15.75 19.90
C PRO A 60 10.74 -14.74 19.87
N TYR A 61 11.19 -14.32 21.05
CA TYR A 61 12.40 -13.50 21.17
C TYR A 61 13.27 -13.92 22.34
N ARG A 62 14.56 -13.57 22.25
CA ARG A 62 15.51 -13.62 23.37
C ARG A 62 16.48 -12.46 23.28
N LEU A 63 17.20 -12.21 24.36
CA LEU A 63 18.31 -11.24 24.39
C LEU A 63 19.64 -11.97 24.24
N ALA A 64 20.63 -11.28 23.67
CA ALA A 64 22.00 -11.73 23.52
C ALA A 64 22.96 -10.58 23.88
N SER A 65 24.16 -10.92 24.32
CA SER A 65 25.18 -9.93 24.70
C SER A 65 26.12 -9.56 23.55
N SER A 66 26.02 -10.26 22.41
CA SER A 66 26.91 -10.03 21.27
C SER A 66 26.33 -10.63 19.98
N PHE A 67 26.71 -10.08 18.81
CA PHE A 67 26.43 -10.70 17.52
C PHE A 67 27.10 -12.08 17.36
N THR A 68 28.12 -12.40 18.16
CA THR A 68 28.80 -13.71 18.14
C THR A 68 28.00 -14.82 18.80
N GLU A 69 27.01 -14.48 19.64
CA GLU A 69 26.07 -15.42 20.28
C GLU A 69 24.84 -15.70 19.41
N VAL A 70 24.80 -15.18 18.18
CA VAL A 70 23.69 -15.38 17.24
C VAL A 70 24.12 -16.41 16.20
N GLY A 71 23.54 -17.60 16.30
CA GLY A 71 23.86 -18.76 15.47
C GLY A 71 22.68 -19.23 14.62
N SER A 72 22.90 -20.24 13.78
CA SER A 72 21.85 -20.81 12.92
C SER A 72 20.70 -21.46 13.70
N GLU A 73 20.90 -21.79 14.96
CA GLU A 73 19.87 -22.26 15.89
C GLU A 73 18.81 -21.20 16.22
N ASP A 74 19.11 -19.91 15.98
CA ASP A 74 18.19 -18.80 16.23
C ASP A 74 17.21 -18.52 15.09
N HIS A 75 17.24 -19.30 14.01
CA HIS A 75 16.27 -19.13 12.91
C HIS A 75 14.83 -19.18 13.45
N GLY A 76 14.03 -18.19 13.08
CA GLY A 76 12.67 -18.05 13.57
C GLY A 76 12.53 -17.28 14.89
N THR A 77 13.63 -16.86 15.52
CA THR A 77 13.63 -16.05 16.75
C THR A 77 14.08 -14.62 16.46
N VAL A 78 13.46 -13.63 17.10
CA VAL A 78 13.94 -12.24 17.11
C VAL A 78 14.96 -12.07 18.22
N ILE A 79 16.15 -11.57 17.90
CA ILE A 79 17.23 -11.38 18.89
C ILE A 79 17.36 -9.92 19.26
N GLY A 80 17.38 -9.60 20.55
CA GLY A 80 17.72 -8.27 21.04
C GLY A 80 19.19 -8.17 21.45
N ILE A 81 19.89 -7.12 21.05
CA ILE A 81 21.24 -6.78 21.54
C ILE A 81 21.25 -5.33 22.00
N GLN A 82 21.74 -5.06 23.21
CA GLN A 82 21.85 -3.69 23.69
C GLN A 82 22.86 -2.89 22.85
N ALA A 83 22.58 -1.62 22.59
CA ALA A 83 23.39 -0.75 21.74
C ALA A 83 24.87 -0.67 22.18
N SER A 84 25.15 -0.65 23.49
CA SER A 84 26.53 -0.67 24.03
C SER A 84 27.31 -1.88 23.55
N ASP A 85 26.65 -3.04 23.52
CA ASP A 85 27.27 -4.32 23.25
C ASP A 85 27.39 -4.55 21.74
N ALA A 86 26.34 -4.18 21.00
CA ALA A 86 26.30 -4.22 19.54
C ALA A 86 27.47 -3.46 18.89
N LYS A 87 27.84 -2.30 19.45
CA LYS A 87 28.95 -1.47 18.93
C LYS A 87 30.26 -2.22 18.81
N THR A 88 30.50 -3.19 19.69
CA THR A 88 31.79 -3.90 19.76
C THR A 88 32.02 -4.82 18.57
N ASN A 89 30.96 -5.36 17.93
CA ASN A 89 31.08 -6.42 16.93
C ASN A 89 30.04 -6.38 15.78
N ILE A 90 29.22 -5.34 15.66
CA ILE A 90 28.26 -5.19 14.55
C ILE A 90 28.90 -5.24 13.17
N LYS A 91 30.12 -4.71 13.01
CA LYS A 91 30.84 -4.66 11.72
C LYS A 91 31.33 -6.04 11.27
N SER A 92 31.63 -6.94 12.21
CA SER A 92 32.07 -8.32 11.97
C SER A 92 30.93 -9.34 11.92
N ARG A 93 29.67 -8.89 12.01
CA ARG A 93 28.50 -9.77 12.01
C ARG A 93 28.36 -10.55 10.70
N ASN A 94 27.75 -11.73 10.75
CA ASN A 94 27.45 -12.51 9.56
C ASN A 94 26.23 -11.94 8.80
N LYS A 95 26.45 -11.00 7.89
CA LYS A 95 25.38 -10.33 7.10
C LYS A 95 24.54 -11.28 6.22
N VAL A 96 25.03 -12.49 5.95
CA VAL A 96 24.26 -13.52 5.21
C VAL A 96 23.27 -14.22 6.12
N LEU A 97 23.60 -14.35 7.42
CA LEU A 97 22.77 -15.02 8.41
C LEU A 97 21.75 -14.09 9.07
N MET A 98 22.09 -12.81 9.25
CA MET A 98 21.30 -11.88 10.04
C MET A 98 21.04 -10.55 9.34
N VAL A 99 19.89 -9.96 9.67
CA VAL A 99 19.52 -8.59 9.36
C VAL A 99 19.51 -7.79 10.66
N ALA A 100 20.31 -6.72 10.73
CA ALA A 100 20.44 -5.88 11.91
C ALA A 100 19.61 -4.60 11.75
N ILE A 101 18.75 -4.32 12.73
CA ILE A 101 17.87 -3.14 12.75
C ILE A 101 18.20 -2.32 14.00
N ASN A 102 18.65 -1.08 13.80
CA ASN A 102 18.85 -0.12 14.88
C ASN A 102 17.51 0.49 15.28
N ALA A 103 16.93 0.06 16.40
CA ALA A 103 15.68 0.61 16.92
C ALA A 103 15.97 1.73 17.92
N HIS A 104 15.57 2.95 17.57
CA HIS A 104 15.86 4.14 18.37
C HIS A 104 14.59 4.87 18.80
N CYS A 105 14.47 5.08 20.11
CA CYS A 105 13.40 5.89 20.69
C CYS A 105 13.76 7.37 20.59
N VAL A 106 13.04 8.14 19.78
CA VAL A 106 13.33 9.57 19.58
C VAL A 106 13.15 10.39 20.87
N ASN A 107 12.39 9.88 21.85
CA ASN A 107 12.23 10.49 23.16
C ASN A 107 13.52 10.48 24.00
N LEU A 108 14.50 9.62 23.68
CA LEU A 108 15.80 9.57 24.34
C LEU A 108 16.81 10.59 23.77
N GLY A 109 16.36 11.46 22.87
CA GLY A 109 17.19 12.41 22.16
C GLY A 109 17.61 11.89 20.79
N MET A 110 18.00 12.83 19.92
CA MET A 110 18.49 12.56 18.58
C MET A 110 19.83 13.29 18.38
N PRO A 111 20.70 12.83 17.45
CA PRO A 111 20.54 11.65 16.60
C PRO A 111 20.71 10.32 17.36
N PRO A 112 20.26 9.19 16.77
CA PRO A 112 20.75 7.87 17.17
C PRO A 112 22.26 7.77 17.01
N ASP A 113 22.85 6.71 17.56
CA ASP A 113 24.28 6.44 17.38
C ASP A 113 24.65 6.23 15.91
N VAL A 114 25.44 7.15 15.35
CA VAL A 114 25.73 7.22 13.92
C VAL A 114 26.54 6.01 13.43
N ASP A 115 27.42 5.45 14.26
CA ASP A 115 28.22 4.27 13.91
C ASP A 115 27.33 3.02 13.83
N LEU A 116 26.43 2.83 14.81
CA LEU A 116 25.44 1.76 14.78
C LEU A 116 24.50 1.90 13.59
N SER A 117 23.98 3.10 13.34
CA SER A 117 23.13 3.34 12.18
C SER A 117 23.84 2.98 10.88
N SER A 118 25.08 3.44 10.70
CA SER A 118 25.85 3.22 9.47
C SER A 118 26.24 1.75 9.28
N ALA A 119 26.41 1.01 10.37
CA ALA A 119 26.72 -0.41 10.32
C ALA A 119 25.47 -1.31 10.18
N SER A 120 24.27 -0.82 10.54
CA SER A 120 23.01 -1.59 10.50
C SER A 120 22.45 -1.70 9.09
N ASP A 121 21.64 -2.74 8.83
CA ASP A 121 20.92 -2.88 7.56
C ASP A 121 19.77 -1.89 7.47
N TYR A 122 19.07 -1.68 8.59
CA TYR A 122 17.95 -0.75 8.70
C TYR A 122 17.98 0.02 10.03
N GLU A 123 17.19 1.10 10.12
CA GLU A 123 16.99 1.91 11.30
C GLU A 123 15.49 2.19 11.48
N PHE A 124 14.96 1.87 12.65
CA PHE A 124 13.57 2.11 13.01
C PHE A 124 13.49 3.17 14.10
N LEU A 125 12.97 4.33 13.75
CA LEU A 125 12.71 5.42 14.69
C LEU A 125 11.29 5.29 15.24
N TYR A 126 11.12 5.46 16.55
CA TYR A 126 9.80 5.38 17.19
C TYR A 126 9.66 6.33 18.37
N THR A 127 8.41 6.60 18.74
CA THR A 127 8.02 7.28 19.98
C THR A 127 7.50 6.26 20.99
N GLU A 128 7.82 6.45 22.28
CA GLU A 128 7.36 5.54 23.33
C GLU A 128 5.87 5.74 23.64
N GLN A 129 5.41 6.99 23.70
CA GLN A 129 4.01 7.33 23.96
C GLN A 129 3.56 8.52 23.09
N PRO A 130 2.58 8.31 22.18
CA PRO A 130 2.01 7.03 21.77
C PRO A 130 3.01 6.19 20.94
N PHE A 131 2.99 4.86 21.10
CA PHE A 131 3.65 3.93 20.19
C PHE A 131 2.68 3.48 19.08
N PHE A 132 3.11 3.56 17.83
CA PHE A 132 2.28 3.18 16.68
C PHE A 132 2.67 1.80 16.15
N ARG A 133 2.02 0.73 16.61
CA ARG A 133 2.32 -0.65 16.17
C ARG A 133 2.19 -0.83 14.65
N ARG A 134 1.19 -0.20 14.02
CA ARG A 134 1.04 -0.16 12.55
C ARG A 134 2.25 0.38 11.79
N ASP A 135 2.96 1.34 12.39
CA ASP A 135 4.17 1.94 11.79
C ASP A 135 5.28 0.89 11.70
N LEU A 136 5.52 0.21 12.82
CA LEU A 136 6.43 -0.92 12.89
C LEU A 136 6.01 -2.06 11.95
N SER A 137 4.73 -2.46 11.94
CA SER A 137 4.20 -3.50 11.04
C SER A 137 4.50 -3.18 9.58
N ARG A 138 4.22 -1.94 9.15
CA ARG A 138 4.49 -1.49 7.80
C ARG A 138 5.99 -1.49 7.49
N PHE A 139 6.81 -0.92 8.38
CA PHE A 139 8.26 -0.88 8.22
C PHE A 139 8.85 -2.28 8.11
N ILE A 140 8.53 -3.19 9.04
CA ILE A 140 9.17 -4.51 9.10
C ILE A 140 8.67 -5.44 7.99
N ALA A 141 7.38 -5.39 7.65
CA ALA A 141 6.84 -6.18 6.55
C ALA A 141 7.47 -5.76 5.21
N PHE A 142 7.72 -4.46 5.01
CA PHE A 142 8.37 -3.95 3.81
C PHE A 142 9.87 -4.26 3.77
N THR A 143 10.61 -3.94 4.84
CA THR A 143 12.07 -4.12 4.90
C THR A 143 12.50 -5.58 4.85
N LEU A 144 11.65 -6.51 5.32
CA LEU A 144 11.85 -7.95 5.17
C LEU A 144 11.18 -8.53 3.92
N GLY A 145 10.68 -7.71 2.97
CA GLY A 145 10.17 -8.19 1.68
C GLY A 145 8.91 -9.06 1.76
N GLN A 146 8.13 -8.94 2.83
CA GLN A 146 6.85 -9.65 2.99
C GLN A 146 5.71 -8.97 2.22
N ILE A 147 5.85 -7.67 1.94
CA ILE A 147 4.95 -6.87 1.11
C ILE A 147 5.74 -6.07 0.06
N SER A 148 5.12 -5.84 -1.11
CA SER A 148 5.69 -5.04 -2.20
C SER A 148 4.65 -4.06 -2.74
N HIS A 149 4.77 -2.79 -2.37
CA HIS A 149 3.91 -1.73 -2.90
C HIS A 149 4.12 -1.54 -4.42
N HIS A 150 5.35 -1.73 -4.89
CA HIS A 150 5.69 -1.56 -6.31
C HIS A 150 4.99 -2.57 -7.22
N GLU A 151 4.96 -3.85 -6.83
CA GLU A 151 4.25 -4.89 -7.59
C GLU A 151 2.75 -4.60 -7.67
N ALA A 152 2.15 -4.08 -6.59
CA ALA A 152 0.74 -3.68 -6.63
C ALA A 152 0.53 -2.48 -7.57
N LEU A 153 1.34 -1.41 -7.43
CA LEU A 153 1.16 -0.17 -8.16
C LEU A 153 1.45 -0.29 -9.65
N ILE A 154 2.44 -1.10 -10.07
CA ILE A 154 2.77 -1.24 -11.49
C ILE A 154 1.69 -1.98 -12.30
N THR A 155 0.80 -2.71 -11.62
CA THR A 155 -0.34 -3.36 -12.28
C THR A 155 -1.51 -2.43 -12.52
N LYS A 156 -1.53 -1.25 -11.89
CA LYS A 156 -2.59 -0.25 -12.07
C LYS A 156 -2.48 0.40 -13.45
N PRO A 157 -3.62 0.69 -14.12
CA PRO A 157 -3.61 1.42 -15.40
C PRO A 157 -3.00 2.82 -15.28
N ARG A 158 -3.11 3.42 -14.10
CA ARG A 158 -2.61 4.75 -13.80
C ARG A 158 -2.21 4.87 -12.33
N THR A 159 -1.12 5.58 -12.08
CA THR A 159 -0.62 5.87 -10.73
C THR A 159 -0.31 7.35 -10.54
N TYR A 160 -0.52 7.84 -9.32
CA TYR A 160 -0.29 9.22 -8.93
C TYR A 160 0.56 9.30 -7.66
N PHE A 161 1.28 10.40 -7.45
CA PHE A 161 1.86 10.70 -6.15
C PHE A 161 1.71 12.18 -5.82
N ILE A 162 1.52 12.50 -4.54
CA ILE A 162 1.44 13.87 -4.04
C ILE A 162 2.73 14.25 -3.33
N SER A 163 3.28 15.42 -3.65
CA SER A 163 4.47 15.95 -3.00
C SER A 163 4.11 16.78 -1.77
N THR A 164 4.67 16.44 -0.61
CA THR A 164 4.60 17.31 0.57
C THR A 164 5.53 18.50 0.35
N THR A 165 4.96 19.70 0.33
CA THR A 165 5.69 20.96 0.14
C THR A 165 5.79 21.77 1.43
N PHE A 166 5.55 21.11 2.56
CA PHE A 166 5.60 21.73 3.88
C PHE A 166 7.04 21.83 4.39
N PRO A 167 7.40 22.92 5.09
CA PRO A 167 8.71 23.04 5.72
C PRO A 167 8.88 22.06 6.90
N ASP A 168 7.78 21.60 7.49
CA ASP A 168 7.73 20.56 8.53
C ASP A 168 6.48 19.70 8.29
N VAL A 169 6.62 18.38 8.32
CA VAL A 169 5.54 17.42 8.06
C VAL A 169 4.42 17.55 9.10
N ARG A 170 4.70 17.99 10.33
CA ARG A 170 3.71 18.19 11.39
C ARG A 170 2.57 19.11 10.96
N THR A 171 2.85 20.09 10.09
CA THR A 171 1.86 21.01 9.55
C THR A 171 0.82 20.32 8.65
N ALA A 172 1.18 19.18 8.04
CA ALA A 172 0.31 18.44 7.14
C ALA A 172 -0.51 17.36 7.84
N LEU A 173 -0.10 16.89 9.03
CA LEU A 173 -0.58 15.62 9.59
C LEU A 173 -2.09 15.58 9.84
N SER A 174 -2.71 16.71 10.21
CA SER A 174 -4.16 16.79 10.45
C SER A 174 -4.99 16.66 9.17
N ASN A 175 -4.40 17.01 8.02
CA ASN A 175 -5.08 17.03 6.72
C ASN A 175 -4.54 15.98 5.74
N LEU A 176 -3.55 15.17 6.16
CA LEU A 176 -2.85 14.24 5.26
C LEU A 176 -3.81 13.23 4.60
N ASP A 177 -4.82 12.78 5.34
CA ASP A 177 -5.85 11.87 4.83
C ASP A 177 -6.65 12.48 3.69
N ILE A 178 -6.91 13.79 3.74
CA ILE A 178 -7.61 14.54 2.69
C ILE A 178 -6.66 14.81 1.52
N LEU A 179 -5.45 15.31 1.82
CA LEU A 179 -4.44 15.66 0.83
C LEU A 179 -4.09 14.47 -0.08
N SER A 180 -4.10 13.26 0.46
CA SER A 180 -3.67 12.05 -0.26
C SER A 180 -4.79 11.32 -1.01
N VAL A 181 -6.02 11.85 -1.04
CA VAL A 181 -7.11 11.32 -1.88
C VAL A 181 -6.70 11.37 -3.35
N GLY A 182 -6.87 10.25 -4.05
CA GLY A 182 -6.44 10.09 -5.45
C GLY A 182 -4.95 9.78 -5.62
N SER A 183 -4.14 9.90 -4.56
CA SER A 183 -2.71 9.59 -4.61
C SER A 183 -2.42 8.13 -4.30
N ASP A 184 -1.41 7.56 -4.94
CA ASP A 184 -0.90 6.19 -4.69
C ASP A 184 0.37 6.16 -3.85
N ALA A 185 1.06 7.30 -3.73
CA ALA A 185 2.25 7.47 -2.90
C ALA A 185 2.31 8.90 -2.34
N VAL A 186 3.12 9.12 -1.32
CA VAL A 186 3.41 10.47 -0.79
C VAL A 186 4.90 10.73 -0.93
N GLU A 187 5.27 11.80 -1.61
CA GLU A 187 6.66 12.23 -1.73
C GLU A 187 7.01 13.18 -0.58
N ILE A 188 8.09 12.89 0.15
CA ILE A 188 8.73 13.81 1.08
C ILE A 188 9.85 14.55 0.36
N ARG A 189 9.68 15.87 0.20
CA ARG A 189 10.67 16.77 -0.39
C ARG A 189 11.63 17.26 0.67
N VAL A 190 12.71 16.50 0.87
CA VAL A 190 13.72 16.77 1.92
C VAL A 190 14.37 18.12 1.72
N ASP A 191 14.55 18.53 0.47
CA ASP A 191 15.11 19.84 0.13
C ASP A 191 14.18 21.02 0.51
N LEU A 192 12.90 20.78 0.78
CA LEU A 192 11.96 21.83 1.20
C LEU A 192 11.78 21.92 2.72
N LEU A 193 12.26 20.91 3.46
CA LEU A 193 12.23 20.88 4.91
C LEU A 193 13.09 22.01 5.50
N LYS A 194 12.65 22.56 6.64
CA LYS A 194 13.34 23.64 7.35
C LYS A 194 13.52 23.28 8.83
N GLU A 195 14.71 22.82 9.17
CA GLU A 195 15.11 22.61 10.56
C GLU A 195 15.51 23.94 11.20
N THR A 196 14.79 24.35 12.25
CA THR A 196 15.13 25.54 13.04
C THR A 196 16.28 25.25 13.99
N LEU A 197 17.29 26.12 13.99
CA LEU A 197 18.45 26.07 14.88
C LEU A 197 18.17 26.83 16.19
N PRO A 198 18.97 26.60 17.27
CA PRO A 198 18.77 27.27 18.56
C PRO A 198 18.78 28.80 18.52
N ASP A 199 19.45 29.40 17.53
CA ASP A 199 19.51 30.85 17.32
C ASP A 199 18.33 31.41 16.51
N GLY A 200 17.36 30.56 16.14
CA GLY A 200 16.18 30.92 15.33
C GLY A 200 16.44 30.97 13.83
N SER A 201 17.67 30.73 13.37
CA SER A 201 17.97 30.55 11.95
C SER A 201 17.57 29.15 11.47
N PHE A 202 17.70 28.88 10.16
CA PHE A 202 17.43 27.56 9.60
C PHE A 202 18.72 26.91 9.13
N SER A 203 18.84 25.60 9.33
CA SER A 203 19.94 24.83 8.74
C SER A 203 19.93 24.94 7.21
N SER A 204 21.10 25.07 6.60
CA SER A 204 21.23 25.10 5.13
C SER A 204 20.83 23.77 4.50
N VAL A 205 21.15 22.66 5.18
CA VAL A 205 20.68 21.30 4.87
C VAL A 205 20.11 20.71 6.16
N PRO A 206 18.83 20.28 6.18
CA PRO A 206 18.24 19.70 7.38
C PRO A 206 19.00 18.43 7.79
N SER A 207 19.34 18.30 9.06
CA SER A 207 20.09 17.19 9.62
C SER A 207 19.38 15.85 9.41
N LEU A 208 20.13 14.75 9.28
CA LEU A 208 19.54 13.40 9.21
C LEU A 208 18.68 13.07 10.44
N SER A 209 19.01 13.65 11.59
CA SER A 209 18.20 13.58 12.81
C SER A 209 16.79 14.12 12.57
N TYR A 210 16.71 15.37 12.12
CA TYR A 210 15.44 16.03 11.84
C TYR A 210 14.68 15.31 10.72
N VAL A 211 15.35 14.99 9.61
CA VAL A 211 14.72 14.31 8.46
C VAL A 211 14.18 12.93 8.84
N GLY A 212 14.91 12.16 9.65
CA GLY A 212 14.45 10.85 10.13
C GLY A 212 13.17 10.97 10.95
N GLU A 213 13.08 11.97 11.83
CA GLU A 213 11.87 12.26 12.57
C GLU A 213 10.70 12.62 11.64
N GLN A 214 10.93 13.42 10.59
CA GLN A 214 9.91 13.77 9.60
C GLN A 214 9.39 12.53 8.85
N VAL A 215 10.28 11.60 8.47
CA VAL A 215 9.92 10.33 7.81
C VAL A 215 9.08 9.46 8.75
N MET A 216 9.49 9.32 10.01
CA MET A 216 8.74 8.58 11.04
C MET A 216 7.33 9.16 11.19
N LEU A 217 7.21 10.47 11.42
CA LEU A 217 5.91 11.15 11.62
C LEU A 217 5.00 11.00 10.40
N LEU A 218 5.55 11.06 9.19
CA LEU A 218 4.79 10.83 7.96
C LEU A 218 4.26 9.39 7.90
N ARG A 219 5.13 8.40 8.09
CA ARG A 219 4.80 6.97 8.02
C ARG A 219 3.72 6.58 9.04
N GLN A 220 3.79 7.15 10.25
CA GLN A 220 2.79 6.96 11.31
C GLN A 220 1.39 7.46 10.94
N ARG A 221 1.27 8.32 9.92
CA ARG A 221 0.03 9.02 9.54
C ARG A 221 -0.52 8.64 8.17
N THR A 222 0.16 7.80 7.40
CA THR A 222 -0.33 7.35 6.09
C THR A 222 -0.07 5.86 5.85
N GLU A 223 -1.00 5.21 5.14
CA GLU A 223 -0.80 3.84 4.62
C GLU A 223 -0.14 3.83 3.23
N LEU A 224 0.12 5.00 2.64
CA LEU A 224 0.72 5.10 1.30
C LEU A 224 2.24 4.97 1.33
N PRO A 225 2.85 4.33 0.32
CA PRO A 225 4.29 4.27 0.17
C PRO A 225 4.90 5.67 0.09
N ILE A 226 6.08 5.84 0.70
CA ILE A 226 6.81 7.09 0.75
C ILE A 226 7.85 7.13 -0.37
N ILE A 227 7.87 8.23 -1.12
CA ILE A 227 8.95 8.58 -2.04
C ILE A 227 9.86 9.59 -1.35
N PHE A 228 11.11 9.24 -1.13
CA PHE A 228 12.10 10.14 -0.54
C PHE A 228 12.89 10.87 -1.62
N THR A 229 12.82 12.20 -1.63
CA THR A 229 13.41 13.03 -2.70
C THR A 229 14.32 14.11 -2.13
N THR A 230 15.57 14.12 -2.60
CA THR A 230 16.55 15.21 -2.39
C THR A 230 16.75 15.96 -3.71
N ARG A 231 15.87 16.90 -4.06
CA ARG A 231 15.95 17.61 -5.35
C ARG A 231 17.09 18.64 -5.34
N CYS A 232 17.99 18.57 -6.32
CA CYS A 232 19.13 19.50 -6.39
C CYS A 232 18.75 20.93 -6.81
N THR A 233 19.63 21.90 -6.53
CA THR A 233 19.44 23.30 -6.93
C THR A 233 19.32 23.51 -8.45
N ARG A 234 20.06 22.75 -9.26
CA ARG A 234 19.97 22.82 -10.74
C ARG A 234 18.62 22.34 -11.27
N GLU A 235 17.99 21.39 -10.57
CA GLU A 235 16.67 20.86 -10.89
C GLU A 235 15.55 21.54 -10.08
N ASN A 236 15.74 22.82 -9.71
CA ASN A 236 14.77 23.66 -9.00
C ASN A 236 14.34 23.12 -7.62
N GLY A 237 15.23 22.40 -6.95
CA GLY A 237 15.16 22.10 -5.52
C GLY A 237 16.07 23.01 -4.71
N ARG A 238 16.38 22.60 -3.48
CA ARG A 238 17.31 23.31 -2.59
C ARG A 238 18.45 22.46 -2.06
N PHE A 239 18.52 21.18 -2.42
CA PHE A 239 19.60 20.32 -1.97
C PHE A 239 20.91 20.69 -2.70
N PRO A 240 22.02 20.87 -1.99
CA PRO A 240 23.23 21.43 -2.57
C PRO A 240 24.01 20.39 -3.40
N MET A 241 24.64 20.82 -4.49
CA MET A 241 25.29 19.94 -5.48
C MET A 241 26.80 19.81 -5.35
N ASP A 242 27.40 20.60 -4.46
CA ASP A 242 28.84 20.67 -4.23
C ASP A 242 29.43 19.37 -3.68
N ASN A 243 28.63 18.59 -2.95
CA ASN A 243 29.02 17.30 -2.38
C ASN A 243 28.05 16.16 -2.78
N PRO A 244 28.33 15.40 -3.86
CA PRO A 244 27.52 14.26 -4.27
C PRO A 244 27.40 13.16 -3.21
N ASP A 245 28.40 12.94 -2.36
CA ASP A 245 28.33 11.92 -1.30
C ASP A 245 27.28 12.27 -0.24
N LEU A 246 26.91 13.55 -0.10
CA LEU A 246 25.79 13.95 0.74
C LEU A 246 24.47 13.33 0.25
N TYR A 247 24.25 13.23 -1.06
CA TYR A 247 23.08 12.53 -1.61
C TYR A 247 23.11 11.06 -1.24
N TYR A 248 24.27 10.40 -1.39
CA TYR A 248 24.40 9.00 -1.00
C TYR A 248 24.04 8.81 0.46
N GLN A 249 24.54 9.65 1.38
CA GLN A 249 24.23 9.57 2.80
C GLN A 249 22.72 9.65 3.08
N TYR A 250 22.02 10.61 2.49
CA TYR A 250 20.59 10.80 2.71
C TYR A 250 19.73 9.71 2.05
N LEU A 251 20.05 9.35 0.80
CA LEU A 251 19.31 8.32 0.07
C LEU A 251 19.53 6.93 0.65
N TYR A 252 20.76 6.62 1.10
CA TYR A 252 21.03 5.38 1.81
C TYR A 252 20.32 5.34 3.17
N ARG A 253 20.31 6.47 3.90
CA ARG A 253 19.56 6.55 5.16
C ARG A 253 18.05 6.39 4.94
N ALA A 254 17.49 6.88 3.84
CA ALA A 254 16.09 6.64 3.48
C ALA A 254 15.79 5.16 3.22
N ILE A 255 16.71 4.42 2.58
CA ILE A 255 16.62 2.96 2.46
C ILE A 255 16.63 2.31 3.85
N GLN A 256 17.52 2.73 4.75
CA GLN A 256 17.59 2.21 6.12
C GLN A 256 16.31 2.49 6.92
N TRP A 257 15.69 3.66 6.74
CA TRP A 257 14.38 3.98 7.31
C TRP A 257 13.21 3.25 6.63
N GLY A 258 13.48 2.44 5.60
CA GLY A 258 12.49 1.63 4.90
C GLY A 258 11.56 2.45 4.02
N CYS A 259 12.02 3.54 3.39
CA CYS A 259 11.24 4.25 2.38
C CYS A 259 11.04 3.37 1.13
N GLU A 260 9.81 3.26 0.65
CA GLU A 260 9.46 2.36 -0.46
C GLU A 260 10.10 2.81 -1.78
N TYR A 261 10.29 4.11 -1.96
CA TYR A 261 10.95 4.69 -3.11
C TYR A 261 11.98 5.74 -2.70
N ILE A 262 13.08 5.79 -3.45
CA ILE A 262 14.04 6.89 -3.41
C ILE A 262 14.18 7.52 -4.81
N ASP A 263 14.19 8.84 -4.90
CA ASP A 263 14.39 9.60 -6.14
C ASP A 263 15.89 9.89 -6.31
N VAL A 264 16.52 9.23 -7.29
CA VAL A 264 17.96 9.27 -7.55
C VAL A 264 18.20 10.04 -8.85
N GLU A 265 18.82 11.21 -8.75
CA GLU A 265 19.02 12.07 -9.92
C GLU A 265 20.13 11.56 -10.84
N VAL A 266 19.91 11.63 -12.16
CA VAL A 266 20.82 11.08 -13.18
C VAL A 266 22.18 11.77 -13.22
N TRP A 267 22.27 13.04 -12.78
CA TRP A 267 23.53 13.77 -12.74
C TRP A 267 24.52 13.20 -11.72
N LEU A 268 24.04 12.43 -10.73
CA LEU A 268 24.91 11.83 -9.72
C LEU A 268 25.94 10.91 -10.40
N PRO A 269 27.20 10.91 -9.91
CA PRO A 269 28.22 9.99 -10.35
C PRO A 269 27.71 8.55 -10.42
N GLU A 270 28.11 7.82 -11.46
CA GLU A 270 27.61 6.46 -11.69
C GLU A 270 27.93 5.51 -10.52
N ASP A 271 29.07 5.69 -9.85
CA ASP A 271 29.42 4.89 -8.68
C ASP A 271 28.42 5.08 -7.53
N ILE A 272 27.92 6.29 -7.29
CA ILE A 272 26.89 6.57 -6.28
C ILE A 272 25.58 5.88 -6.68
N ARG A 273 25.15 6.04 -7.94
CA ARG A 273 23.91 5.42 -8.45
C ARG A 273 23.97 3.89 -8.36
N ARG A 274 25.10 3.30 -8.73
CA ARG A 274 25.35 1.85 -8.64
C ARG A 274 25.34 1.37 -7.18
N ARG A 275 26.03 2.04 -6.27
CA ARG A 275 26.04 1.67 -4.83
C ARG A 275 24.63 1.69 -4.24
N LEU A 276 23.84 2.73 -4.53
CA LEU A 276 22.44 2.80 -4.09
C LEU A 276 21.62 1.64 -4.65
N TRP A 277 21.79 1.30 -5.94
CA TRP A 277 21.11 0.17 -6.56
C TRP A 277 21.47 -1.18 -5.92
N GLU A 278 22.75 -1.43 -5.65
CA GLU A 278 23.23 -2.65 -5.02
C GLU A 278 22.76 -2.79 -3.56
N GLN A 279 22.52 -1.67 -2.88
CA GLN A 279 22.17 -1.62 -1.46
C GLN A 279 20.71 -1.24 -1.19
N LYS A 280 19.86 -1.13 -2.23
CA LYS A 280 18.47 -0.66 -2.09
C LYS A 280 17.57 -1.57 -1.27
N GLY A 281 17.97 -2.82 -1.01
CA GLY A 281 17.13 -3.81 -0.35
C GLY A 281 15.79 -3.94 -1.08
N ASN A 282 14.69 -3.70 -0.37
CA ASN A 282 13.34 -3.74 -0.91
C ASN A 282 12.86 -2.38 -1.50
N SER A 283 13.61 -1.30 -1.30
CA SER A 283 13.32 0.01 -1.90
C SER A 283 13.48 -0.02 -3.41
N ARG A 284 12.73 0.87 -4.07
CA ARG A 284 12.75 1.06 -5.52
C ARG A 284 13.35 2.41 -5.88
N ILE A 285 14.11 2.43 -6.97
CA ILE A 285 14.75 3.66 -7.44
C ILE A 285 13.90 4.30 -8.53
N ILE A 286 13.49 5.54 -8.30
CA ILE A 286 12.98 6.44 -9.33
C ILE A 286 14.20 7.20 -9.85
N SER A 287 14.70 6.81 -11.02
CA SER A 287 15.82 7.52 -11.67
C SER A 287 15.29 8.81 -12.30
N ALA A 288 15.68 9.96 -11.75
CA ALA A 288 15.06 11.24 -12.07
C ALA A 288 15.96 12.17 -12.87
N PHE A 289 15.36 12.89 -13.81
CA PHE A 289 15.98 13.95 -14.57
C PHE A 289 15.00 15.11 -14.72
N HIS A 290 15.46 16.33 -14.50
CA HIS A 290 14.69 17.53 -14.81
C HIS A 290 15.48 18.50 -15.70
N ASP A 291 14.81 19.06 -16.70
CA ASP A 291 15.34 20.18 -17.49
C ASP A 291 14.52 21.45 -17.26
N PHE A 292 15.21 22.50 -16.80
CA PHE A 292 14.67 23.84 -16.63
C PHE A 292 15.22 24.83 -17.65
N SER A 293 16.05 24.39 -18.61
CA SER A 293 16.63 25.27 -19.62
C SER A 293 15.60 25.77 -20.64
N GLY A 294 14.52 25.00 -20.85
CA GLY A 294 13.56 25.25 -21.92
C GLY A 294 14.14 24.98 -23.31
N THR A 295 15.30 24.35 -23.41
CA THR A 295 15.95 24.01 -24.68
C THR A 295 15.90 22.52 -25.00
N PHE A 296 15.47 21.70 -24.04
CA PHE A 296 15.31 20.27 -24.22
C PHE A 296 14.27 19.93 -25.29
N LYS A 297 14.50 18.86 -26.05
CA LYS A 297 13.62 18.44 -27.15
C LYS A 297 13.21 16.98 -27.06
N TRP A 298 11.95 16.74 -27.40
CA TRP A 298 11.37 15.42 -27.61
C TRP A 298 11.13 15.18 -29.10
N PRO A 299 11.22 13.93 -29.56
CA PRO A 299 12.31 13.03 -29.18
C PRO A 299 13.67 13.67 -29.56
N SER A 300 14.73 13.35 -28.81
CA SER A 300 16.10 13.73 -29.17
C SER A 300 17.10 12.63 -28.81
N PRO A 301 18.31 12.62 -29.42
CA PRO A 301 19.38 11.73 -28.99
C PRO A 301 19.73 11.89 -27.52
N GLN A 302 19.64 13.12 -26.99
CA GLN A 302 19.84 13.40 -25.57
C GLN A 302 18.76 12.73 -24.72
N ALA A 303 17.48 12.82 -25.08
CA ALA A 303 16.39 12.14 -24.38
C ALA A 303 16.58 10.62 -24.36
N GLN A 304 16.97 10.02 -25.49
CA GLN A 304 17.29 8.59 -25.56
C GLN A 304 18.48 8.23 -24.67
N SER A 305 19.53 9.04 -24.66
CA SER A 305 20.71 8.84 -23.82
C SER A 305 20.37 8.93 -22.33
N ILE A 306 19.56 9.90 -21.91
CA ILE A 306 19.13 10.03 -20.51
C ILE A 306 18.29 8.83 -20.09
N PHE A 307 17.37 8.36 -20.94
CA PHE A 307 16.62 7.15 -20.67
C PHE A 307 17.54 5.92 -20.54
N ALA A 308 18.49 5.76 -21.46
CA ALA A 308 19.46 4.67 -21.46
C ALA A 308 20.35 4.68 -20.20
N GLU A 309 20.78 5.85 -19.73
CA GLU A 309 21.55 5.98 -18.48
C GLU A 309 20.69 5.74 -17.23
N SER A 310 19.43 6.19 -17.25
CA SER A 310 18.48 6.05 -16.14
C SER A 310 18.10 4.59 -15.92
N ARG A 311 17.83 3.85 -17.00
CA ARG A 311 17.36 2.46 -16.91
C ARG A 311 18.39 1.47 -16.35
N LYS A 312 19.67 1.85 -16.27
CA LYS A 312 20.72 0.99 -15.68
C LYS A 312 20.45 0.71 -14.19
N TYR A 313 19.92 1.71 -13.49
CA TYR A 313 19.77 1.69 -12.03
C TYR A 313 18.40 2.19 -11.56
N GLY A 314 17.39 2.25 -12.44
CA GLY A 314 16.05 2.71 -12.13
C GLY A 314 15.01 1.59 -12.25
N ASP A 315 14.19 1.43 -11.22
CA ASP A 315 12.96 0.63 -11.30
C ASP A 315 11.85 1.43 -12.02
N ILE A 316 11.93 2.76 -12.01
CA ILE A 316 11.10 3.70 -12.77
C ILE A 316 12.02 4.79 -13.33
N VAL A 317 11.79 5.23 -14.57
CA VAL A 317 12.49 6.39 -15.16
C VAL A 317 11.57 7.60 -15.12
N LYS A 318 12.03 8.70 -14.52
CA LYS A 318 11.30 9.96 -14.37
C LYS A 318 12.01 11.07 -15.14
N MET A 319 11.36 11.66 -16.14
CA MET A 319 11.92 12.75 -16.95
C MET A 319 10.94 13.91 -17.03
N ILE A 320 11.31 15.08 -16.53
CA ILE A 320 10.42 16.24 -16.44
C ILE A 320 11.07 17.48 -17.05
N THR A 321 10.44 18.10 -18.05
CA THR A 321 11.12 19.15 -18.85
C THR A 321 10.24 20.39 -19.03
N ILE A 322 10.84 21.56 -19.13
CA ILE A 322 10.14 22.77 -19.59
C ILE A 322 9.97 22.70 -21.12
N ILE A 323 8.81 23.14 -21.60
CA ILE A 323 8.51 23.27 -23.02
C ILE A 323 8.07 24.70 -23.34
N ASN A 324 8.13 25.07 -24.62
CA ASN A 324 7.76 26.41 -25.11
C ASN A 324 6.54 26.40 -26.04
N SER A 325 6.06 25.22 -26.44
CA SER A 325 4.99 25.06 -27.41
C SER A 325 4.13 23.83 -27.13
N MET A 326 2.87 23.86 -27.57
CA MET A 326 1.95 22.74 -27.39
C MET A 326 2.40 21.46 -28.13
N SER A 327 3.08 21.61 -29.27
CA SER A 327 3.56 20.47 -30.08
C SER A 327 4.53 19.56 -29.33
N GLU A 328 5.31 20.12 -28.41
CA GLU A 328 6.27 19.37 -27.58
C GLU A 328 5.60 18.35 -26.65
N ASN A 329 4.30 18.49 -26.34
CA ASN A 329 3.54 17.44 -25.65
C ASN A 329 3.30 16.22 -26.54
N TYR A 330 2.97 16.43 -27.82
CA TYR A 330 2.78 15.33 -28.77
C TYR A 330 4.10 14.62 -29.06
N GLU A 331 5.19 15.37 -29.13
CA GLU A 331 6.54 14.82 -29.27
C GLU A 331 6.94 13.97 -28.07
N LEU A 332 6.59 14.39 -26.84
CA LEU A 332 6.78 13.57 -25.65
C LEU A 332 5.96 12.27 -25.71
N GLU A 333 4.70 12.32 -26.14
CA GLU A 333 3.90 11.09 -26.27
C GLU A 333 4.42 10.17 -27.38
N TYR A 334 4.95 10.74 -28.46
CA TYR A 334 5.69 9.97 -29.47
C TYR A 334 6.94 9.30 -28.86
N PHE A 335 7.75 10.04 -28.09
CA PHE A 335 8.90 9.48 -27.38
C PHE A 335 8.49 8.35 -26.41
N ARG A 336 7.42 8.55 -25.62
CA ARG A 336 6.87 7.53 -24.72
C ARG A 336 6.50 6.25 -25.47
N SER A 337 5.87 6.39 -26.64
CA SER A 337 5.53 5.24 -27.49
C SER A 337 6.76 4.48 -28.00
N GLN A 338 7.81 5.21 -28.41
CA GLN A 338 9.09 4.63 -28.83
C GLN A 338 9.76 3.87 -27.68
N ILE A 339 9.84 4.48 -26.50
CA ILE A 339 10.44 3.84 -25.33
C ILE A 339 9.72 2.54 -24.98
N LYS A 340 8.39 2.54 -24.96
CA LYS A 340 7.59 1.34 -24.68
C LYS A 340 7.78 0.24 -25.73
N ALA A 341 7.82 0.61 -27.02
CA ALA A 341 7.99 -0.35 -28.11
C ALA A 341 9.40 -0.97 -28.13
N ASN A 342 10.42 -0.15 -27.87
CA ASN A 342 11.82 -0.57 -27.94
C ASN A 342 12.33 -1.22 -26.63
N ASN A 343 11.59 -1.05 -25.53
CA ASN A 343 11.96 -1.54 -24.20
C ASN A 343 10.77 -2.17 -23.47
N PRO A 344 10.16 -3.24 -24.01
CA PRO A 344 8.95 -3.83 -23.44
C PRO A 344 9.15 -4.36 -22.00
N ASP A 345 10.36 -4.84 -21.69
CA ASP A 345 10.75 -5.33 -20.36
C ASP A 345 11.56 -4.29 -19.56
N GLY A 346 11.66 -3.06 -20.06
CA GLY A 346 12.35 -1.97 -19.39
C GLY A 346 11.52 -1.32 -18.28
N PRO A 347 12.16 -0.48 -17.44
CA PRO A 347 11.42 0.29 -16.45
C PRO A 347 10.41 1.23 -17.13
N PRO A 348 9.23 1.43 -16.53
CA PRO A 348 8.22 2.34 -17.05
C PRO A 348 8.71 3.79 -17.03
N LEU A 349 8.25 4.57 -18.02
CA LEU A 349 8.55 5.99 -18.12
C LEU A 349 7.44 6.84 -17.48
N SER A 350 7.78 7.53 -16.40
CA SER A 350 7.06 8.70 -15.88
C SER A 350 7.64 9.95 -16.53
N ALA A 351 6.91 10.58 -17.44
CA ALA A 351 7.42 11.76 -18.12
C ALA A 351 6.33 12.80 -18.32
N VAL A 352 6.63 14.04 -17.99
CA VAL A 352 5.70 15.17 -18.09
C VAL A 352 6.44 16.45 -18.45
N ASN A 353 5.78 17.33 -19.16
CA ASN A 353 6.22 18.68 -19.39
C ASN A 353 5.68 19.63 -18.31
N MET A 354 6.49 20.61 -17.93
CA MET A 354 6.15 21.63 -16.93
C MET A 354 5.39 22.80 -17.54
N GLY A 355 4.83 23.64 -16.66
CA GLY A 355 4.08 24.83 -17.04
C GLY A 355 2.66 24.52 -17.50
N GLN A 356 1.87 25.57 -17.72
CA GLN A 356 0.47 25.44 -18.14
C GLN A 356 0.36 24.73 -19.50
N LEU A 357 1.27 25.01 -20.44
CA LEU A 357 1.34 24.32 -21.73
C LEU A 357 1.57 22.81 -21.56
N GLY A 358 2.26 22.37 -20.50
CA GLY A 358 2.57 20.97 -20.23
C GLY A 358 1.41 20.16 -19.66
N GLN A 359 0.27 20.76 -19.31
CA GLN A 359 -0.86 20.07 -18.67
C GLN A 359 -1.38 18.87 -19.48
N LEU A 360 -1.32 18.92 -20.81
CA LEU A 360 -1.68 17.78 -21.67
C LEU A 360 -0.83 16.54 -21.34
N SER A 361 0.49 16.68 -21.26
CA SER A 361 1.38 15.56 -20.92
C SER A 361 1.13 15.01 -19.50
N ARG A 362 0.74 15.86 -18.55
CA ARG A 362 0.37 15.43 -17.19
C ARG A 362 -0.91 14.61 -17.19
N ALA A 363 -1.90 15.03 -17.98
CA ALA A 363 -3.12 14.28 -18.16
C ALA A 363 -2.84 12.92 -18.84
N LEU A 364 -1.95 12.85 -19.82
CA LEU A 364 -1.66 11.62 -20.55
C LEU A 364 -0.68 10.66 -19.83
N ASN A 365 0.20 11.17 -18.96
CA ASN A 365 1.13 10.33 -18.20
C ASN A 365 0.40 9.37 -17.26
N THR A 366 0.68 8.07 -17.37
CA THR A 366 0.03 7.02 -16.57
C THR A 366 0.88 6.50 -15.40
N VAL A 367 2.18 6.82 -15.38
CA VAL A 367 3.14 6.25 -14.43
C VAL A 367 3.57 7.31 -13.44
N PHE A 368 3.21 7.15 -12.16
CA PHE A 368 3.59 8.03 -11.06
C PHE A 368 3.48 9.52 -11.45
N SER A 369 2.30 9.93 -11.90
CA SER A 369 2.05 11.34 -12.23
C SER A 369 2.11 12.18 -10.96
N PRO A 370 2.99 13.20 -10.87
CA PRO A 370 3.01 14.12 -9.75
C PRO A 370 1.73 14.97 -9.76
N ILE A 371 0.98 14.94 -8.67
CA ILE A 371 -0.26 15.72 -8.48
C ILE A 371 -0.12 16.76 -7.38
N THR A 372 -1.03 17.75 -7.40
CA THR A 372 -1.19 18.75 -6.34
C THR A 372 -2.53 18.59 -5.62
N HIS A 373 -2.76 19.37 -4.56
CA HIS A 373 -4.03 19.48 -3.87
C HIS A 373 -4.26 20.94 -3.43
N PRO A 374 -5.50 21.49 -3.47
CA PRO A 374 -5.78 22.88 -3.08
C PRO A 374 -5.36 23.27 -1.66
N LEU A 375 -5.28 22.29 -0.75
CA LEU A 375 -4.83 22.48 0.64
C LEU A 375 -3.29 22.48 0.82
N LEU A 376 -2.51 22.26 -0.25
CA LEU A 376 -1.05 22.40 -0.18
C LEU A 376 -0.65 23.88 -0.13
N PRO A 377 0.36 24.25 0.68
CA PRO A 377 0.78 25.63 0.82
C PRO A 377 1.45 26.17 -0.45
N ILE A 378 2.14 25.29 -1.18
CA ILE A 378 2.88 25.61 -2.40
C ILE A 378 2.69 24.45 -3.38
N VAL A 379 2.48 24.78 -4.66
CA VAL A 379 2.50 23.80 -5.74
C VAL A 379 3.95 23.43 -6.05
N ALA A 380 4.29 22.14 -6.05
CA ALA A 380 5.68 21.69 -6.14
C ALA A 380 6.36 22.01 -7.49
N ALA A 381 5.58 22.13 -8.57
CA ALA A 381 6.07 22.54 -9.89
C ALA A 381 4.98 23.27 -10.70
N PRO A 382 5.35 24.22 -11.59
CA PRO A 382 4.38 24.93 -12.43
C PRO A 382 3.51 24.00 -13.28
N GLY A 383 2.22 24.31 -13.34
CA GLY A 383 1.23 23.58 -14.15
C GLY A 383 0.84 22.20 -13.59
N GLN A 384 1.20 21.85 -12.35
CA GLN A 384 0.68 20.65 -11.70
C GLN A 384 -0.85 20.68 -11.61
N MET A 385 -1.43 19.48 -11.71
CA MET A 385 -2.87 19.26 -11.66
C MET A 385 -3.17 18.29 -10.51
N SER A 386 -4.31 18.46 -9.84
CA SER A 386 -4.86 17.47 -8.92
C SER A 386 -5.33 16.22 -9.67
N ALA A 387 -5.55 15.13 -8.93
CA ALA A 387 -6.15 13.92 -9.51
C ALA A 387 -7.52 14.22 -10.15
N ALA A 388 -8.32 15.07 -9.51
CA ALA A 388 -9.63 15.50 -10.01
C ALA A 388 -9.55 16.27 -11.32
N GLU A 389 -8.62 17.23 -11.43
CA GLU A 389 -8.40 17.97 -12.67
C GLU A 389 -7.90 17.07 -13.80
N ILE A 390 -7.02 16.11 -13.51
CA ILE A 390 -6.56 15.13 -14.51
C ILE A 390 -7.73 14.27 -15.00
N ASN A 391 -8.53 13.73 -14.09
CA ASN A 391 -9.69 12.89 -14.45
C ASN A 391 -10.73 13.71 -15.24
N GLY A 392 -10.98 14.96 -14.86
CA GLY A 392 -11.83 15.89 -15.59
C GLY A 392 -11.32 16.17 -17.01
N ALA A 393 -10.02 16.47 -17.17
CA ALA A 393 -9.41 16.68 -18.48
C ALA A 393 -9.49 15.44 -19.37
N LEU A 394 -9.21 14.25 -18.82
CA LEU A 394 -9.34 12.98 -19.55
C LEU A 394 -10.80 12.72 -19.98
N SER A 395 -11.77 13.05 -19.13
CA SER A 395 -13.19 12.95 -19.46
C SER A 395 -13.54 13.85 -20.65
N THR A 396 -13.15 15.13 -20.60
CA THR A 396 -13.40 16.09 -21.69
C THR A 396 -12.76 15.67 -23.00
N MET A 397 -11.56 15.07 -22.96
CA MET A 397 -10.87 14.55 -24.13
C MET A 397 -11.38 13.18 -24.62
N GLY A 398 -12.39 12.59 -23.96
CA GLY A 398 -12.91 11.26 -24.29
C GLY A 398 -11.97 10.10 -23.93
N GLN A 399 -10.88 10.36 -23.21
CA GLN A 399 -9.91 9.37 -22.74
C GLN A 399 -10.37 8.66 -21.45
N LEU A 400 -11.31 9.26 -20.72
CA LEU A 400 -12.02 8.64 -19.60
C LEU A 400 -13.54 8.66 -19.90
N PRO A 401 -14.05 7.73 -20.73
CA PRO A 401 -15.45 7.75 -21.12
C PRO A 401 -16.36 7.52 -19.90
N LYS A 402 -17.46 8.26 -19.86
CA LYS A 402 -18.51 8.08 -18.83
C LYS A 402 -19.04 6.65 -18.86
N LYS A 403 -19.19 6.07 -17.67
CA LYS A 403 -19.72 4.72 -17.44
C LYS A 403 -20.78 4.76 -16.35
N ASN A 404 -21.67 3.78 -16.34
CA ASN A 404 -22.65 3.57 -15.28
C ASN A 404 -22.09 2.53 -14.31
N ILE A 405 -21.89 2.93 -13.06
CA ILE A 405 -21.42 2.09 -11.98
C ILE A 405 -22.54 1.93 -10.97
N TYR A 406 -22.75 0.71 -10.48
CA TYR A 406 -23.90 0.39 -9.65
C TYR A 406 -23.49 -0.11 -8.27
N ALA A 407 -24.26 0.27 -7.25
CA ALA A 407 -24.33 -0.46 -5.99
C ALA A 407 -25.65 -1.23 -5.96
N ILE A 408 -25.60 -2.56 -6.00
CA ILE A 408 -26.77 -3.44 -6.15
C ILE A 408 -27.00 -4.24 -4.87
N GLY A 409 -28.09 -3.96 -4.16
CA GLY A 409 -28.27 -4.47 -2.81
C GLY A 409 -29.16 -3.62 -1.93
N SER A 410 -29.22 -3.93 -0.64
CA SER A 410 -29.92 -3.11 0.36
C SER A 410 -29.12 -1.85 0.74
N PHE A 411 -28.66 -1.10 -0.27
CA PHE A 411 -27.79 0.05 -0.08
C PHE A 411 -28.54 1.35 0.18
N ARG A 412 -29.82 1.45 -0.23
CA ARG A 412 -30.65 2.65 0.00
C ARG A 412 -30.89 2.93 1.49
N SER A 413 -30.75 1.92 2.32
CA SER A 413 -30.80 2.01 3.78
C SER A 413 -29.45 2.31 4.44
N THR A 414 -28.38 2.56 3.68
CA THR A 414 -27.02 2.78 4.21
C THR A 414 -26.36 4.02 3.59
N PRO A 415 -25.51 4.76 4.33
CA PRO A 415 -24.74 5.89 3.76
C PRO A 415 -23.67 5.49 2.72
N GLN A 416 -23.50 4.20 2.43
CA GLN A 416 -22.39 3.69 1.60
C GLN A 416 -22.49 4.15 0.16
N ALA A 417 -23.70 4.14 -0.41
CA ALA A 417 -23.92 4.64 -1.77
C ALA A 417 -23.55 6.12 -1.90
N THR A 418 -24.01 6.95 -0.96
CA THR A 418 -23.67 8.38 -0.93
C THR A 418 -22.18 8.62 -0.73
N PHE A 419 -21.50 7.76 0.04
CA PHE A 419 -20.04 7.85 0.19
C PHE A 419 -19.30 7.58 -1.14
N PHE A 420 -19.68 6.52 -1.88
CA PHE A 420 -19.11 6.24 -3.20
C PHE A 420 -19.35 7.39 -4.18
N GLU A 421 -20.57 7.94 -4.21
CA GLU A 421 -20.92 9.08 -5.06
C GLU A 421 -20.06 10.32 -4.72
N LYS A 422 -19.88 10.64 -3.43
CA LYS A 422 -18.96 11.70 -2.99
C LYS A 422 -17.53 11.43 -3.44
N CYS A 423 -17.02 10.22 -3.28
CA CYS A 423 -15.67 9.88 -3.73
C CYS A 423 -15.51 10.11 -5.24
N PHE A 424 -16.51 9.74 -6.05
CA PHE A 424 -16.43 9.91 -7.50
C PHE A 424 -16.39 11.40 -7.88
N ASN A 425 -17.21 12.22 -7.21
CA ASN A 425 -17.24 13.66 -7.42
C ASN A 425 -15.93 14.34 -7.00
N GLU A 426 -15.42 14.04 -5.80
CA GLU A 426 -14.15 14.59 -5.29
C GLU A 426 -12.95 14.17 -6.15
N LEU A 427 -13.01 12.97 -6.74
CA LEU A 427 -11.99 12.48 -7.68
C LEU A 427 -12.20 12.98 -9.11
N GLY A 428 -13.18 13.83 -9.40
CA GLY A 428 -13.46 14.34 -10.74
C GLY A 428 -13.79 13.25 -11.77
N LEU A 429 -14.33 12.10 -11.32
CA LEU A 429 -14.68 10.99 -12.19
C LEU A 429 -16.02 11.26 -12.90
N PRO A 430 -16.14 10.99 -14.22
CA PRO A 430 -17.35 11.30 -14.98
C PRO A 430 -18.46 10.26 -14.84
N HIS A 431 -18.23 9.19 -14.08
CA HIS A 431 -19.12 8.05 -14.00
C HIS A 431 -20.45 8.40 -13.33
N ASN A 432 -21.54 7.79 -13.80
CA ASN A 432 -22.83 7.84 -13.12
C ASN A 432 -22.86 6.72 -12.08
N PHE A 433 -22.98 7.06 -10.81
CA PHE A 433 -23.10 6.08 -9.73
C PHE A 433 -24.56 5.96 -9.29
N GLN A 434 -25.10 4.75 -9.25
CA GLN A 434 -26.51 4.51 -8.88
C GLN A 434 -26.68 3.38 -7.87
N SER A 435 -27.55 3.60 -6.89
CA SER A 435 -27.95 2.58 -5.92
C SER A 435 -29.26 1.91 -6.35
N LEU A 436 -29.23 0.58 -6.46
CA LEU A 436 -30.34 -0.25 -6.90
C LEU A 436 -30.68 -1.28 -5.83
N ASP A 437 -31.95 -1.39 -5.47
CA ASP A 437 -32.41 -2.45 -4.58
C ASP A 437 -32.44 -3.78 -5.32
N ARG A 438 -31.81 -4.79 -4.73
CA ARG A 438 -31.84 -6.15 -5.26
C ARG A 438 -33.17 -6.81 -4.88
N GLY A 439 -34.16 -6.72 -5.75
CA GLY A 439 -35.43 -7.44 -5.59
C GLY A 439 -35.24 -8.97 -5.62
N VAL A 440 -36.23 -9.73 -5.12
CA VAL A 440 -36.20 -11.21 -4.96
C VAL A 440 -35.91 -11.97 -6.26
N ARG A 441 -36.15 -11.35 -7.43
CA ARG A 441 -35.92 -11.94 -8.77
C ARG A 441 -35.23 -10.98 -9.77
N GLY A 442 -34.68 -9.85 -9.31
CA GLY A 442 -34.02 -8.91 -10.21
C GLY A 442 -32.68 -9.47 -10.72
N SER A 443 -32.57 -9.75 -12.02
CA SER A 443 -31.33 -10.27 -12.59
C SER A 443 -30.30 -9.14 -12.73
N VAL A 444 -29.18 -9.27 -12.01
CA VAL A 444 -28.00 -8.37 -12.14
C VAL A 444 -27.53 -8.29 -13.60
N GLU A 445 -27.73 -9.38 -14.35
CA GLU A 445 -27.48 -9.49 -15.78
C GLU A 445 -28.08 -8.34 -16.60
N ALA A 446 -29.33 -7.94 -16.32
CA ALA A 446 -30.01 -6.90 -17.09
C ALA A 446 -29.30 -5.53 -16.99
N PHE A 447 -28.60 -5.28 -15.88
CA PHE A 447 -27.82 -4.06 -15.67
C PHE A 447 -26.42 -4.17 -16.30
N ILE A 448 -25.80 -5.35 -16.23
CA ILE A 448 -24.48 -5.60 -16.83
C ILE A 448 -24.53 -5.49 -18.36
N LEU A 449 -25.63 -5.94 -18.97
CA LEU A 449 -25.85 -5.88 -20.41
C LEU A 449 -26.19 -4.47 -20.91
N GLN A 450 -26.36 -3.47 -20.04
CA GLN A 450 -26.62 -2.10 -20.47
C GLN A 450 -25.39 -1.51 -21.19
N PRO A 451 -25.60 -0.69 -22.23
CA PRO A 451 -24.52 0.10 -22.81
C PRO A 451 -23.83 0.93 -21.73
N ASN A 452 -22.51 1.02 -21.81
CA ASN A 452 -21.67 1.78 -20.87
C ASN A 452 -21.67 1.28 -19.42
N PHE A 453 -22.04 0.02 -19.15
CA PHE A 453 -21.75 -0.60 -17.85
C PHE A 453 -20.27 -0.43 -17.51
N GLY A 454 -19.97 0.06 -16.30
CA GLY A 454 -18.63 0.36 -15.79
C GLY A 454 -18.18 -0.56 -14.67
N GLY A 455 -19.11 -1.28 -14.05
CA GLY A 455 -18.85 -2.15 -12.91
C GLY A 455 -19.98 -2.08 -11.89
N ALA A 456 -19.94 -3.00 -10.93
CA ALA A 456 -20.91 -3.01 -9.84
C ALA A 456 -20.28 -3.50 -8.54
N TYR A 457 -20.69 -2.90 -7.43
CA TYR A 457 -20.52 -3.43 -6.09
C TYR A 457 -21.85 -4.06 -5.64
N ILE A 458 -21.81 -5.26 -5.07
CA ILE A 458 -22.97 -6.10 -4.85
C ILE A 458 -22.98 -6.60 -3.40
N ASN A 459 -24.07 -6.33 -2.69
CA ASN A 459 -24.26 -6.79 -1.32
C ASN A 459 -25.73 -7.17 -1.07
N PRO A 460 -26.08 -8.42 -0.72
CA PRO A 460 -25.18 -9.55 -0.50
C PRO A 460 -24.54 -10.04 -1.80
N PRO A 461 -23.36 -10.70 -1.75
CA PRO A 461 -22.64 -11.16 -2.93
C PRO A 461 -23.44 -12.16 -3.78
N LEU A 462 -23.04 -12.32 -5.04
CA LEU A 462 -23.57 -13.33 -5.96
C LEU A 462 -22.86 -14.68 -5.75
N ASN A 463 -23.59 -15.78 -5.90
CA ASN A 463 -22.97 -17.10 -6.00
C ASN A 463 -22.22 -17.19 -7.34
N ALA A 464 -20.91 -17.37 -7.29
CA ALA A 464 -20.03 -17.34 -8.45
C ALA A 464 -20.32 -18.47 -9.46
N ALA A 465 -20.84 -19.61 -9.01
CA ALA A 465 -21.11 -20.77 -9.86
C ALA A 465 -22.34 -20.61 -10.77
N THR A 466 -23.25 -19.68 -10.44
CA THR A 466 -24.54 -19.53 -11.12
C THR A 466 -24.63 -18.29 -12.02
N GLN A 467 -23.55 -17.51 -12.18
CA GLN A 467 -23.56 -16.27 -12.99
C GLN A 467 -22.87 -16.48 -14.34
N SER A 468 -23.55 -17.10 -15.30
CA SER A 468 -23.01 -17.35 -16.66
C SER A 468 -22.65 -16.06 -17.43
N TYR A 469 -23.30 -14.94 -17.12
CA TYR A 469 -23.06 -13.64 -17.73
C TYR A 469 -21.79 -12.93 -17.18
N ILE A 470 -21.11 -13.52 -16.20
CA ILE A 470 -19.79 -13.08 -15.71
C ILE A 470 -18.76 -14.13 -16.20
N PRO A 471 -18.19 -13.96 -17.40
CA PRO A 471 -17.42 -15.03 -18.05
C PRO A 471 -16.08 -15.31 -17.37
N LEU A 472 -15.53 -14.33 -16.64
CA LEU A 472 -14.25 -14.43 -15.98
C LEU A 472 -14.42 -14.23 -14.47
N LEU A 473 -13.75 -15.06 -13.69
CA LEU A 473 -13.66 -14.91 -12.24
C LEU A 473 -12.21 -14.77 -11.83
N SER A 474 -11.94 -13.87 -10.89
CA SER A 474 -10.66 -13.84 -10.19
C SER A 474 -10.46 -15.17 -9.46
N ASP A 475 -9.19 -15.53 -9.19
CA ASP A 475 -8.88 -16.73 -8.42
C ASP A 475 -9.55 -16.68 -7.05
N ALA A 476 -9.59 -15.49 -6.43
CA ALA A 476 -10.28 -15.29 -5.16
C ALA A 476 -11.79 -15.53 -5.25
N ALA A 477 -12.48 -14.90 -6.20
CA ALA A 477 -13.94 -15.09 -6.34
C ALA A 477 -14.31 -16.54 -6.67
N ARG A 478 -13.49 -17.21 -7.48
CA ARG A 478 -13.66 -18.63 -7.83
C ARG A 478 -13.50 -19.53 -6.60
N THR A 479 -12.45 -19.31 -5.79
CA THR A 479 -12.18 -20.12 -4.60
C THR A 479 -13.14 -19.83 -3.46
N ILE A 480 -13.51 -18.55 -3.26
CA ILE A 480 -14.51 -18.13 -2.27
C ILE A 480 -15.91 -18.63 -2.66
N GLY A 481 -16.20 -18.73 -3.96
CA GLY A 481 -17.52 -19.07 -4.47
C GLY A 481 -18.50 -17.89 -4.48
N ALA A 482 -18.02 -16.67 -4.22
CA ALA A 482 -18.84 -15.47 -4.12
C ALA A 482 -18.22 -14.25 -4.84
N VAL A 483 -19.06 -13.52 -5.57
CA VAL A 483 -18.71 -12.27 -6.28
C VAL A 483 -19.40 -11.09 -5.62
N ASP A 484 -18.64 -10.18 -5.01
CA ASP A 484 -19.16 -8.92 -4.46
C ASP A 484 -18.85 -7.70 -5.36
N THR A 485 -17.97 -7.86 -6.34
CA THR A 485 -17.50 -6.77 -7.19
C THR A 485 -17.38 -7.27 -8.63
N ILE A 486 -18.00 -6.57 -9.57
CA ILE A 486 -17.89 -6.84 -11.00
C ILE A 486 -17.10 -5.69 -11.63
N VAL A 487 -16.02 -6.05 -12.32
CA VAL A 487 -15.09 -5.10 -12.93
C VAL A 487 -15.11 -5.29 -14.44
N VAL A 488 -15.11 -4.19 -15.19
CA VAL A 488 -14.96 -4.21 -16.65
C VAL A 488 -13.47 -4.26 -17.00
N ARG A 489 -13.06 -5.25 -17.80
CA ARG A 489 -11.70 -5.37 -18.33
C ARG A 489 -11.74 -5.53 -19.85
N GLY A 490 -11.43 -4.44 -20.57
CA GLY A 490 -11.64 -4.39 -22.02
C GLY A 490 -13.12 -4.59 -22.32
N ASP A 491 -13.44 -5.56 -23.19
CA ASP A 491 -14.81 -5.90 -23.56
C ASP A 491 -15.42 -7.04 -22.72
N SER A 492 -14.77 -7.43 -21.62
CA SER A 492 -15.20 -8.54 -20.77
C SER A 492 -15.47 -8.10 -19.32
N PHE A 493 -16.22 -8.93 -18.59
CA PHE A 493 -16.55 -8.73 -17.19
C PHE A 493 -15.81 -9.74 -16.33
N VAL A 494 -15.21 -9.26 -15.24
CA VAL A 494 -14.53 -10.08 -14.24
C VAL A 494 -15.26 -9.94 -12.91
N GLY A 495 -15.74 -11.07 -12.38
CA GLY A 495 -16.19 -11.16 -11.00
C GLY A 495 -14.99 -11.26 -10.05
N ASP A 496 -14.95 -10.39 -9.05
CA ASP A 496 -13.96 -10.39 -7.97
C ASP A 496 -14.68 -10.36 -6.60
N ASN A 497 -13.89 -10.56 -5.55
CA ASN A 497 -14.31 -10.41 -4.17
C ASN A 497 -13.38 -9.39 -3.49
N ALA A 498 -13.90 -8.24 -3.09
CA ALA A 498 -13.19 -7.18 -2.40
C ALA A 498 -13.15 -7.42 -0.88
N THR A 499 -14.16 -8.13 -0.34
CA THR A 499 -14.33 -8.35 1.10
C THR A 499 -13.13 -9.04 1.72
N TRP A 500 -12.58 -10.10 1.09
CA TRP A 500 -11.39 -10.78 1.62
C TRP A 500 -10.15 -9.88 1.66
N LYS A 501 -10.02 -8.93 0.73
CA LYS A 501 -8.92 -7.96 0.71
C LYS A 501 -9.04 -6.98 1.87
N GLY A 502 -10.27 -6.55 2.16
CA GLY A 502 -10.59 -5.75 3.34
C GLY A 502 -10.24 -6.47 4.64
N ILE A 503 -10.67 -7.73 4.79
CA ILE A 503 -10.34 -8.57 5.96
C ILE A 503 -8.83 -8.73 6.10
N ARG A 504 -8.13 -9.06 5.01
CA ARG A 504 -6.67 -9.21 5.00
C ARG A 504 -5.97 -7.92 5.44
N ALA A 505 -6.38 -6.76 4.92
CA ALA A 505 -5.81 -5.46 5.28
C ALA A 505 -6.05 -5.12 6.77
N THR A 506 -7.22 -5.45 7.32
CA THR A 506 -7.50 -5.34 8.75
C THR A 506 -6.55 -6.21 9.58
N LEU A 507 -6.39 -7.49 9.21
CA LEU A 507 -5.51 -8.41 9.91
C LEU A 507 -4.06 -7.90 9.91
N THR A 508 -3.54 -7.49 8.76
CA THR A 508 -2.14 -7.05 8.63
C THR A 508 -1.89 -5.60 9.06
N ARG A 509 -2.85 -4.93 9.70
CA ARG A 509 -2.71 -3.54 10.11
C ARG A 509 -1.63 -3.34 11.17
N ASP A 510 -1.60 -4.23 12.17
CA ASP A 510 -0.65 -4.19 13.28
C ASP A 510 0.31 -5.39 13.32
N PHE A 511 0.17 -6.31 12.38
CA PHE A 511 0.97 -7.52 12.29
C PHE A 511 1.51 -7.71 10.88
N ALA A 512 2.76 -8.14 10.78
CA ALA A 512 3.35 -8.51 9.51
C ALA A 512 2.71 -9.80 8.97
N PRO A 513 2.64 -10.03 7.65
CA PRO A 513 2.08 -11.25 7.09
C PRO A 513 2.70 -12.55 7.65
N SER A 514 4.00 -12.54 7.94
CA SER A 514 4.70 -13.68 8.56
C SER A 514 4.16 -14.08 9.93
N ALA A 515 3.50 -13.17 10.66
CA ALA A 515 2.97 -13.46 12.00
C ALA A 515 1.86 -14.51 11.99
N TYR A 516 1.23 -14.73 10.83
CA TYR A 516 0.17 -15.72 10.62
C TYR A 516 0.71 -17.08 10.18
N ALA A 517 1.93 -17.14 9.64
CA ALA A 517 2.42 -18.32 8.94
C ALA A 517 2.42 -19.57 9.84
N ASN A 518 1.79 -20.64 9.37
CA ASN A 518 1.68 -21.94 10.07
C ASN A 518 1.04 -21.90 11.46
N ARG A 519 0.34 -20.82 11.84
CA ARG A 519 -0.36 -20.73 13.13
C ARG A 519 -1.82 -21.14 13.03
N ALA A 520 -2.42 -21.50 14.16
CA ALA A 520 -3.85 -21.78 14.25
C ALA A 520 -4.69 -20.48 14.19
N ALA A 521 -5.87 -20.56 13.58
CA ALA A 521 -6.90 -19.52 13.65
C ALA A 521 -8.26 -20.14 13.94
N ILE A 522 -9.20 -19.35 14.47
CA ILE A 522 -10.58 -19.78 14.71
C ILE A 522 -11.54 -18.86 13.95
N ILE A 523 -12.52 -19.46 13.26
CA ILE A 523 -13.61 -18.73 12.62
C ILE A 523 -14.95 -19.21 13.21
N LEU A 524 -15.75 -18.25 13.69
CA LEU A 524 -17.12 -18.50 14.10
C LEU A 524 -18.06 -18.00 13.01
N SER A 525 -18.96 -18.86 12.54
CA SER A 525 -19.99 -18.45 11.58
C SER A 525 -21.21 -19.36 11.62
N SER A 526 -22.32 -18.90 11.03
CA SER A 526 -23.52 -19.73 10.87
C SER A 526 -23.43 -20.64 9.63
N SER A 527 -22.57 -20.32 8.66
CA SER A 527 -22.43 -21.07 7.42
C SER A 527 -21.00 -21.01 6.88
N GLY A 528 -20.64 -21.95 6.00
CA GLY A 528 -19.35 -21.90 5.29
C GLY A 528 -19.26 -20.77 4.27
N GLU A 529 -20.40 -20.31 3.73
CA GLU A 529 -20.48 -19.23 2.76
C GLU A 529 -20.12 -17.88 3.40
N ASP A 530 -20.69 -17.59 4.58
CA ASP A 530 -20.39 -16.37 5.34
C ASP A 530 -18.93 -16.32 5.82
N ALA A 531 -18.32 -17.48 6.05
CA ALA A 531 -16.93 -17.61 6.46
C ALA A 531 -15.93 -17.58 5.30
N ALA A 532 -16.36 -17.77 4.05
CA ALA A 532 -15.49 -18.07 2.92
C ALA A 532 -14.44 -16.97 2.65
N SER A 533 -14.85 -15.70 2.67
CA SER A 533 -13.94 -14.56 2.50
C SER A 533 -12.90 -14.46 3.62
N ALA A 534 -13.27 -14.78 4.86
CA ALA A 534 -12.36 -14.80 6.00
C ALA A 534 -11.36 -15.96 5.92
N ILE A 535 -11.82 -17.14 5.50
CA ILE A 535 -10.95 -18.30 5.24
C ILE A 535 -9.92 -17.95 4.17
N PHE A 536 -10.35 -17.36 3.04
CA PHE A 536 -9.46 -16.99 1.96
C PHE A 536 -8.44 -15.92 2.40
N ALA A 537 -8.87 -14.91 3.16
CA ALA A 537 -7.99 -13.88 3.71
C ALA A 537 -6.89 -14.48 4.60
N LEU A 538 -7.24 -15.37 5.53
CA LEU A 538 -6.25 -16.04 6.39
C LEU A 538 -5.31 -16.96 5.60
N ARG A 539 -5.83 -17.70 4.60
CA ARG A 539 -5.01 -18.53 3.70
C ARG A 539 -4.01 -17.73 2.89
N SER A 540 -4.37 -16.52 2.47
CA SER A 540 -3.45 -15.60 1.76
C SER A 540 -2.26 -15.14 2.63
N LEU A 541 -2.38 -15.28 3.96
CA LEU A 541 -1.35 -15.01 4.95
C LEU A 541 -0.62 -16.29 5.41
N ASN A 542 -0.79 -17.41 4.66
CA ASN A 542 -0.18 -18.71 4.95
C ASN A 542 -0.52 -19.25 6.35
N ILE A 543 -1.73 -18.98 6.86
CA ILE A 543 -2.22 -19.57 8.12
C ILE A 543 -2.19 -21.10 8.05
N GLY A 544 -1.92 -21.74 9.20
CA GLY A 544 -1.97 -23.18 9.38
C GLY A 544 -3.40 -23.69 9.48
N THR A 545 -3.71 -24.48 10.52
CA THR A 545 -5.05 -25.03 10.72
C THR A 545 -6.06 -23.94 11.06
N ILE A 546 -7.19 -23.92 10.36
CA ILE A 546 -8.33 -23.04 10.66
C ILE A 546 -9.41 -23.87 11.34
N TYR A 547 -9.70 -23.57 12.59
CA TYR A 547 -10.77 -24.22 13.32
C TYR A 547 -12.09 -23.48 13.12
N THR A 548 -13.19 -24.21 12.96
CA THR A 548 -14.51 -23.60 12.71
C THR A 548 -15.51 -23.89 13.83
N VAL A 549 -16.33 -22.90 14.16
CA VAL A 549 -17.44 -23.02 15.11
C VAL A 549 -18.75 -22.65 14.41
N GLY A 550 -19.74 -23.51 14.54
CA GLY A 550 -21.09 -23.29 14.00
C GLY A 550 -21.33 -23.81 12.58
N PHE A 551 -20.27 -24.25 11.87
CA PHE A 551 -20.40 -24.84 10.53
C PHE A 551 -19.29 -25.87 10.24
N LYS A 552 -19.56 -26.71 9.23
CA LYS A 552 -18.58 -27.58 8.56
C LYS A 552 -18.42 -27.08 7.13
N SER A 553 -17.22 -27.09 6.57
CA SER A 553 -16.99 -26.64 5.19
C SER A 553 -16.26 -27.69 4.35
N PRO A 554 -16.97 -28.40 3.45
CA PRO A 554 -16.34 -29.30 2.48
C PRO A 554 -15.51 -28.55 1.44
N ALA A 555 -15.91 -27.33 1.09
CA ALA A 555 -15.28 -26.51 0.04
C ALA A 555 -13.84 -26.09 0.39
N PHE A 556 -13.50 -26.05 1.68
CA PHE A 556 -12.16 -25.72 2.19
C PHE A 556 -11.54 -26.87 3.00
N ALA A 557 -11.88 -28.13 2.70
CA ALA A 557 -11.56 -29.27 3.58
C ALA A 557 -10.08 -29.41 3.96
N ALA A 558 -9.14 -28.99 3.12
CA ALA A 558 -7.72 -29.05 3.44
C ALA A 558 -7.36 -28.03 4.55
N GLY A 559 -7.03 -28.54 5.74
CA GLY A 559 -6.59 -27.76 6.90
C GLY A 559 -7.68 -26.90 7.55
N VAL A 560 -8.96 -27.20 7.31
CA VAL A 560 -10.10 -26.57 8.00
C VAL A 560 -10.80 -27.64 8.83
N GLU A 561 -10.86 -27.44 10.15
CA GLU A 561 -11.30 -28.45 11.11
C GLU A 561 -12.45 -27.92 11.98
N PRO A 562 -13.65 -28.52 11.94
CA PRO A 562 -14.74 -28.07 12.79
C PRO A 562 -14.52 -28.52 14.24
N PHE A 563 -14.76 -27.62 15.20
CA PHE A 563 -14.88 -28.02 16.59
C PHE A 563 -16.14 -28.85 16.80
N THR A 564 -15.94 -30.08 17.26
CA THR A 564 -17.00 -31.05 17.51
C THR A 564 -17.39 -31.13 18.99
N SER A 565 -16.54 -30.65 19.90
CA SER A 565 -16.78 -30.66 21.34
C SER A 565 -15.95 -29.62 22.11
N ILE A 566 -16.23 -29.43 23.40
CA ILE A 566 -15.42 -28.55 24.26
C ILE A 566 -13.99 -29.10 24.41
N GLU A 567 -13.82 -30.44 24.46
CA GLU A 567 -12.49 -31.05 24.49
C GLU A 567 -11.70 -30.73 23.22
N SER A 568 -12.35 -30.61 22.06
CA SER A 568 -11.67 -30.21 20.82
C SER A 568 -11.12 -28.79 20.89
N VAL A 569 -11.80 -27.87 21.57
CA VAL A 569 -11.32 -26.49 21.81
C VAL A 569 -10.12 -26.48 22.74
N GLN A 570 -10.14 -27.29 23.80
CA GLN A 570 -9.05 -27.37 24.79
C GLN A 570 -7.76 -27.96 24.22
N ARG A 571 -7.83 -28.72 23.12
CA ARG A 571 -6.67 -29.32 22.45
C ARG A 571 -5.98 -28.41 21.45
N VAL A 572 -6.57 -27.25 21.16
CA VAL A 572 -5.99 -26.31 20.20
C VAL A 572 -4.91 -25.49 20.85
N ASP A 573 -3.72 -25.54 20.26
CA ASP A 573 -2.64 -24.62 20.57
C ASP A 573 -3.10 -23.18 20.39
N GLN A 574 -2.59 -22.28 21.22
CA GLN A 574 -3.01 -20.87 21.29
C GLN A 574 -3.17 -20.23 19.89
N PRO A 575 -4.42 -19.93 19.45
CA PRO A 575 -4.67 -19.39 18.12
C PRO A 575 -4.14 -17.97 18.01
N PHE A 576 -3.63 -17.61 16.83
CA PHE A 576 -3.16 -16.25 16.56
C PHE A 576 -4.31 -15.31 16.22
N ALA A 577 -5.31 -15.80 15.50
CA ALA A 577 -6.43 -15.02 15.01
C ALA A 577 -7.77 -15.65 15.37
N ILE A 578 -8.72 -14.83 15.79
CA ILE A 578 -10.14 -15.21 15.88
C ILE A 578 -10.94 -14.26 15.00
N ILE A 579 -11.77 -14.80 14.11
CA ILE A 579 -12.69 -14.01 13.28
C ILE A 579 -14.13 -14.44 13.58
N SER A 580 -14.96 -13.49 13.99
CA SER A 580 -16.40 -13.67 14.16
C SER A 580 -17.13 -13.19 12.91
N ALA A 581 -17.63 -14.13 12.11
CA ALA A 581 -18.57 -13.91 11.01
C ALA A 581 -19.99 -14.30 11.43
N LEU A 582 -20.36 -14.01 12.68
CA LEU A 582 -21.68 -14.25 13.23
C LEU A 582 -22.59 -13.04 12.96
N PRO A 583 -23.92 -13.24 12.86
CA PRO A 583 -24.85 -12.12 12.80
C PRO A 583 -24.90 -11.37 14.15
N PRO A 584 -25.31 -10.09 14.17
CA PRO A 584 -25.25 -9.22 15.35
C PRO A 584 -25.89 -9.81 16.61
N GLU A 585 -27.02 -10.52 16.46
CA GLU A 585 -27.77 -11.12 17.57
C GLU A 585 -27.00 -12.25 18.25
N LYS A 586 -26.07 -12.89 17.53
CA LYS A 586 -25.23 -13.99 17.97
C LYS A 586 -23.77 -13.59 18.25
N SER A 587 -23.38 -12.36 17.97
CA SER A 587 -21.99 -11.87 18.12
C SER A 587 -21.40 -12.12 19.53
N HIS A 588 -22.22 -12.03 20.59
CA HIS A 588 -21.79 -12.31 21.97
C HIS A 588 -21.24 -13.73 22.22
N LEU A 589 -21.57 -14.70 21.35
CA LEU A 589 -21.15 -16.11 21.51
C LEU A 589 -19.63 -16.30 21.37
N VAL A 590 -18.89 -15.32 20.83
CA VAL A 590 -17.43 -15.39 20.72
C VAL A 590 -16.70 -15.09 22.04
N GLN A 591 -17.35 -14.37 22.97
CA GLN A 591 -16.71 -13.90 24.21
C GLN A 591 -16.07 -15.00 25.07
N PRO A 592 -16.69 -16.19 25.26
CA PRO A 592 -16.06 -17.26 26.02
C PRO A 592 -14.75 -17.75 25.41
N LEU A 593 -14.65 -17.81 24.07
CA LEU A 593 -13.41 -18.22 23.39
C LEU A 593 -12.32 -17.17 23.55
N LEU A 594 -12.67 -15.88 23.42
CA LEU A 594 -11.73 -14.78 23.66
C LEU A 594 -11.13 -14.89 25.07
N ARG A 595 -11.96 -15.08 26.09
CA ARG A 595 -11.47 -15.24 27.48
C ARG A 595 -10.64 -16.52 27.67
N HIS A 596 -11.05 -17.63 27.07
CA HIS A 596 -10.34 -18.91 27.19
C HIS A 596 -8.92 -18.83 26.65
N PHE A 597 -8.74 -18.34 25.42
CA PHE A 597 -7.45 -18.22 24.75
C PHE A 597 -6.62 -17.00 25.20
N SER A 598 -6.99 -16.37 26.32
CA SER A 598 -6.25 -15.26 26.93
C SER A 598 -5.62 -15.61 28.28
N ARG A 599 -5.89 -16.80 28.81
CA ARG A 599 -5.47 -17.23 30.16
C ARG A 599 -3.95 -17.28 30.36
N ASP A 600 -3.17 -17.42 29.29
CA ASP A 600 -1.70 -17.53 29.36
C ASP A 600 -0.96 -16.20 29.04
N GLY A 601 -1.65 -15.06 29.10
CA GLY A 601 -1.02 -13.74 28.91
C GLY A 601 -0.48 -13.50 27.49
N GLY A 602 -0.98 -14.25 26.50
CA GLY A 602 -0.50 -14.24 25.12
C GLY A 602 -0.76 -12.91 24.42
N LYS A 603 0.22 -12.01 24.48
CA LYS A 603 0.31 -10.80 23.65
C LYS A 603 0.56 -11.22 22.19
N GLY A 604 0.17 -10.36 21.25
CA GLY A 604 0.32 -10.63 19.81
C GLY A 604 -0.73 -11.61 19.28
N LYS A 605 -2.01 -11.28 19.44
CA LYS A 605 -3.14 -11.97 18.81
C LYS A 605 -4.15 -10.96 18.28
N VAL A 606 -4.94 -11.35 17.29
CA VAL A 606 -5.90 -10.47 16.60
C VAL A 606 -7.30 -11.03 16.62
N PHE A 607 -8.27 -10.19 16.96
CA PHE A 607 -9.69 -10.48 16.90
C PHE A 607 -10.35 -9.56 15.87
N VAL A 608 -11.14 -10.13 14.96
CA VAL A 608 -11.93 -9.36 13.99
C VAL A 608 -13.41 -9.74 14.12
N ASP A 609 -14.26 -8.77 14.42
CA ASP A 609 -15.72 -8.94 14.45
C ASP A 609 -16.35 -8.34 13.18
N LEU A 610 -16.93 -9.19 12.33
CA LEU A 610 -17.55 -8.79 11.08
C LEU A 610 -19.03 -8.40 11.24
N ALA A 611 -19.63 -8.65 12.41
CA ALA A 611 -21.03 -8.32 12.67
C ALA A 611 -21.30 -6.82 12.53
N ASN A 612 -22.33 -6.48 11.74
CA ASN A 612 -22.79 -5.11 11.46
C ASN A 612 -24.23 -4.94 11.94
N GLY A 613 -24.47 -3.94 12.79
CA GLY A 613 -25.79 -3.63 13.35
C GLY A 613 -25.90 -3.78 14.88
N PRO A 614 -27.12 -3.53 15.43
CA PRO A 614 -27.38 -3.59 16.86
C PRO A 614 -27.12 -4.98 17.44
N ARG A 615 -26.34 -5.06 18.52
CA ARG A 615 -25.91 -6.32 19.11
C ARG A 615 -26.04 -6.33 20.62
N LYS A 616 -26.11 -7.53 21.20
CA LYS A 616 -26.04 -7.73 22.65
C LYS A 616 -24.58 -7.91 23.06
N GLY A 617 -24.15 -7.17 24.10
CA GLY A 617 -22.77 -7.21 24.58
C GLY A 617 -21.77 -6.55 23.65
N ASP A 618 -20.50 -6.54 24.06
CA ASP A 618 -19.41 -5.91 23.33
C ASP A 618 -18.22 -6.88 23.19
N PRO A 619 -18.19 -7.70 22.13
CA PRO A 619 -17.08 -8.61 21.87
C PRO A 619 -15.74 -7.90 21.72
N LEU A 620 -15.72 -6.66 21.19
CA LEU A 620 -14.49 -5.89 20.98
C LEU A 620 -13.90 -5.48 22.32
N ALA A 621 -14.70 -4.90 23.22
CA ALA A 621 -14.25 -4.54 24.56
C ALA A 621 -13.77 -5.77 25.36
N VAL A 622 -14.45 -6.92 25.21
CA VAL A 622 -14.00 -8.17 25.84
C VAL A 622 -12.67 -8.64 25.28
N ALA A 623 -12.48 -8.55 23.96
CA ALA A 623 -11.23 -8.91 23.30
C ALA A 623 -10.07 -8.02 23.78
N GLU A 624 -10.26 -6.69 23.81
CA GLU A 624 -9.27 -5.71 24.30
C GLU A 624 -8.90 -5.95 25.77
N GLN A 625 -9.90 -6.14 26.64
CA GLN A 625 -9.68 -6.48 28.06
C GLN A 625 -8.96 -7.81 28.24
N SER A 626 -9.07 -8.70 27.25
CA SER A 626 -8.39 -10.00 27.23
C SER A 626 -7.04 -9.94 26.48
N GLY A 627 -6.56 -8.75 26.09
CA GLY A 627 -5.24 -8.56 25.48
C GLY A 627 -5.17 -8.80 23.97
N TRP A 628 -6.30 -8.91 23.28
CA TRP A 628 -6.35 -9.02 21.82
C TRP A 628 -6.28 -7.63 21.17
N MET A 629 -5.62 -7.55 20.03
CA MET A 629 -5.84 -6.44 19.11
C MET A 629 -7.20 -6.66 18.44
N ALA A 630 -8.18 -5.81 18.74
CA ALA A 630 -9.55 -5.98 18.29
C ALA A 630 -9.91 -5.01 17.15
N TYR A 631 -10.57 -5.53 16.13
CA TYR A 631 -11.05 -4.77 14.98
C TYR A 631 -12.52 -5.06 14.71
N GLY A 632 -13.29 -4.01 14.47
CA GLY A 632 -14.71 -4.12 14.18
C GLY A 632 -15.02 -4.17 12.68
N THR A 633 -16.31 -4.34 12.39
CA THR A 633 -16.84 -4.28 11.02
C THR A 633 -16.55 -2.93 10.35
N ALA A 634 -16.43 -1.86 11.14
CA ALA A 634 -16.11 -0.52 10.65
C ALA A 634 -14.73 -0.45 9.99
N ASP A 635 -13.73 -1.10 10.58
CA ASP A 635 -12.37 -1.10 10.05
C ASP A 635 -12.31 -1.99 8.80
N THR A 636 -12.90 -3.18 8.87
CA THR A 636 -12.95 -4.12 7.72
C THR A 636 -13.73 -3.56 6.54
N SER A 637 -14.86 -2.91 6.80
CA SER A 637 -15.68 -2.30 5.76
C SER A 637 -15.01 -1.06 5.16
N ALA A 638 -14.28 -0.27 5.95
CA ALA A 638 -13.48 0.83 5.40
C ALA A 638 -12.41 0.33 4.43
N PHE A 639 -11.62 -0.69 4.82
CA PHE A 639 -10.66 -1.30 3.89
C PHE A 639 -11.33 -1.96 2.68
N THR A 640 -12.48 -2.61 2.88
CA THR A 640 -13.27 -3.18 1.76
C THR A 640 -13.67 -2.07 0.79
N THR A 641 -14.14 -0.92 1.28
CA THR A 641 -14.47 0.24 0.45
C THR A 641 -13.25 0.78 -0.32
N VAL A 642 -12.08 0.86 0.31
CA VAL A 642 -10.83 1.22 -0.38
C VAL A 642 -10.56 0.26 -1.55
N GLU A 643 -10.65 -1.04 -1.31
CA GLU A 643 -10.40 -2.07 -2.32
C GLU A 643 -11.47 -2.10 -3.42
N THR A 644 -12.74 -1.87 -3.09
CA THR A 644 -13.82 -1.74 -4.06
C THR A 644 -13.60 -0.52 -4.97
N LEU A 645 -13.20 0.64 -4.43
CA LEU A 645 -12.85 1.82 -5.24
C LEU A 645 -11.67 1.55 -6.17
N ARG A 646 -10.61 0.91 -5.66
CA ARG A 646 -9.45 0.51 -6.47
C ARG A 646 -9.85 -0.44 -7.60
N LEU A 647 -10.75 -1.38 -7.33
CA LEU A 647 -11.25 -2.32 -8.35
C LEU A 647 -12.14 -1.66 -9.40
N LEU A 648 -13.09 -0.82 -8.98
CA LEU A 648 -14.09 -0.25 -9.88
C LEU A 648 -13.54 0.89 -10.74
N VAL A 649 -12.72 1.77 -10.16
CA VAL A 649 -12.29 3.01 -10.83
C VAL A 649 -10.77 3.22 -10.84
N GLY A 650 -9.99 2.31 -10.26
CA GLY A 650 -8.53 2.40 -10.24
C GLY A 650 -7.98 3.55 -9.39
N GLN A 651 -8.85 4.28 -8.66
CA GLN A 651 -8.46 5.40 -7.81
C GLN A 651 -8.20 4.91 -6.39
N ASN A 652 -7.29 5.60 -5.70
CA ASN A 652 -6.98 5.31 -4.32
C ASN A 652 -7.64 6.34 -3.39
N VAL A 653 -8.24 5.85 -2.31
CA VAL A 653 -8.73 6.67 -1.21
C VAL A 653 -8.14 6.09 0.07
N PRO A 654 -7.44 6.88 0.91
CA PRO A 654 -6.83 6.36 2.12
C PRO A 654 -7.85 5.75 3.08
N TYR A 655 -7.49 4.66 3.75
CA TYR A 655 -8.32 4.04 4.78
C TYR A 655 -8.76 5.06 5.84
N SER A 656 -7.82 5.89 6.30
CA SER A 656 -8.07 6.88 7.35
C SER A 656 -9.06 7.96 6.88
N PHE A 657 -9.00 8.36 5.60
CA PHE A 657 -10.03 9.21 5.00
C PHE A 657 -11.40 8.52 4.95
N VAL A 658 -11.46 7.24 4.54
CA VAL A 658 -12.72 6.49 4.57
C VAL A 658 -13.28 6.51 5.99
N ARG A 659 -12.50 6.15 7.02
CA ARG A 659 -12.98 6.17 8.42
C ARG A 659 -13.46 7.54 8.88
N LEU A 660 -12.75 8.61 8.49
CA LEU A 660 -13.11 10.00 8.81
C LEU A 660 -14.43 10.41 8.17
N ALA A 661 -14.55 10.26 6.85
CA ALA A 661 -15.67 10.76 6.06
C ALA A 661 -16.93 9.89 6.15
N SER A 662 -16.77 8.63 6.53
CA SER A 662 -17.87 7.67 6.75
C SER A 662 -18.68 7.93 8.02
N GLY A 663 -18.08 8.56 9.02
CA GLY A 663 -18.66 8.72 10.36
C GLY A 663 -19.05 7.38 11.02
N ARG A 664 -19.92 7.44 12.05
CA ARG A 664 -20.56 6.24 12.64
C ARG A 664 -21.69 5.67 11.78
N GLY A 665 -22.12 6.37 10.73
CA GLY A 665 -23.33 6.02 9.97
C GLY A 665 -23.17 4.86 9.00
N LEU A 666 -21.94 4.46 8.64
CA LEU A 666 -21.70 3.36 7.70
C LEU A 666 -21.82 1.95 8.29
N TYR A 667 -21.89 1.80 9.62
CA TYR A 667 -21.57 0.54 10.31
C TYR A 667 -22.50 0.22 11.47
#